data_AF-A0A7W2Q9S5-F1
#
_entry.id   AF-A0A7W2Q9S5-F1
#
_cell.length_a   1.000
_cell.length_b   1.000
_cell.length_c   1.000
_cell.angle_alpha   90.00
_cell.angle_beta   90.00
_cell.angle_gamma   90.00
#
_symmetry.space_group_name_H-M   'P 1'
#
loop_
_entity.id
_entity.type
_entity.pdbx_description
1 polymer ?
#
loop_
_entity_poly.entity_id
_entity_poly.type
_entity_poly.pdbx_seq_one_letter_code
_entity_poly.pdbx_strand_id
1 'polypeptide(L)'
;MIRRFRLEQKSHYEKLVIAQRLSEMLESFLDGRRAPISIGAETGGIEEWDDVVIKHDERSLEHLQIKRQTTNFCTKDPDRAKYLANCAKGKKHVQPVAELDSPPSKAPLKAPKSKQPDSVLDTAFASLAKHARKGTFAALPDRLFQLTLVGAELKIKDGLTINHLDELCKICRQEGLDLAELANRKDGPRQRVFTWLTTWCGFENWTQISETLRRVTIVCVGNDAALEQRCHTALARHFTYPERTLERLITYITRHTSDVSALGCHAVVRELEDGLRPDIVTWAQYLLSDEVKLNGKVWSFAGTHDLGGLVPRSAAGVVEHMWSSKSGNRKLRIYAPYKPASGANLTLPSAILRMALHLPHGSQSLMLGEPTWRASVGHELGLTFGSAESDLSHLPWIENPEGLACALDREFKTLRAACDEADALASAMDDLVWQRLIQGVSEKLATISDPDLADAMESVWLTWATGFDDAPESRRRFLEQLLYPETEGKNAKHALRLGPRTLDLLVTAVETLLLVAVGLGGTNTDWDCFPDAGRVLSIALRFWSGPSGKTPLVRELSDDHLMTVIGPSPPPIVILSGVSASPSDLMDASMADDAEAFNSMAVERQPLLVVTRSGLFKHLRSGTLASVRQHFSRQLQERLATRQLAIQSHEGNLK
;
A
#
# COMPACT_ATOMS: atom_id res chain seq x y z
N MET A 1 25.22 8.76 -31.86
CA MET A 1 25.61 10.04 -31.21
C MET A 1 24.55 10.35 -30.18
N ILE A 2 24.88 10.13 -28.90
CA ILE A 2 24.00 10.32 -27.74
C ILE A 2 23.75 11.83 -27.61
N ARG A 3 22.52 12.29 -27.89
CA ARG A 3 22.16 13.72 -27.85
C ARG A 3 21.87 14.11 -26.40
N ARG A 4 22.77 14.96 -25.88
CA ARG A 4 22.76 15.63 -24.58
C ARG A 4 21.36 15.92 -24.04
N PHE A 5 20.99 15.21 -22.98
CA PHE A 5 20.08 15.69 -21.96
C PHE A 5 20.93 16.06 -20.74
N ARG A 6 21.14 17.36 -20.49
CA ARG A 6 21.86 17.85 -19.30
C ARG A 6 20.97 18.81 -18.55
N LEU A 7 20.25 18.34 -17.52
CA LEU A 7 19.44 19.20 -16.66
C LEU A 7 20.26 20.19 -15.82
N GLU A 8 21.57 20.01 -15.71
CA GLU A 8 22.50 21.03 -15.21
C GLU A 8 22.40 22.36 -16.01
N GLN A 9 21.90 22.31 -17.25
CA GLN A 9 21.74 23.47 -18.14
C GLN A 9 20.29 23.98 -18.26
N LYS A 10 19.31 23.32 -17.61
CA LYS A 10 17.92 23.80 -17.66
C LYS A 10 17.76 25.08 -16.86
N SER A 11 17.06 26.03 -17.46
CA SER A 11 16.73 27.31 -16.84
C SER A 11 15.88 27.09 -15.59
N HIS A 12 15.95 28.03 -14.65
CA HIS A 12 15.13 27.99 -13.44
C HIS A 12 13.63 27.83 -13.75
N TYR A 13 13.14 28.50 -14.79
CA TYR A 13 11.75 28.36 -15.26
C TYR A 13 11.36 26.93 -15.67
N GLU A 14 12.23 26.21 -16.39
CA GLU A 14 11.93 24.81 -16.75
C GLU A 14 11.86 23.93 -15.51
N LYS A 15 12.73 24.19 -14.52
CA LYS A 15 12.68 23.49 -13.23
C LYS A 15 11.39 23.80 -12.48
N LEU A 16 10.91 25.04 -12.52
CA LEU A 16 9.62 25.43 -11.94
C LEU A 16 8.43 24.75 -12.64
N VAL A 17 8.44 24.64 -13.98
CA VAL A 17 7.41 23.89 -14.71
C VAL A 17 7.41 22.41 -14.31
N ILE A 18 8.59 21.79 -14.19
CA ILE A 18 8.71 20.39 -13.72
C ILE A 18 8.22 20.27 -12.27
N ALA A 19 8.63 21.18 -11.39
CA ALA A 19 8.23 21.20 -9.99
C ALA A 19 6.71 21.35 -9.84
N GLN A 20 6.07 22.16 -10.68
CA GLN A 20 4.62 22.30 -10.71
C GLN A 20 3.94 20.98 -11.08
N ARG A 21 4.42 20.31 -12.14
CA ARG A 21 3.89 18.99 -12.55
C ARG A 21 4.08 17.91 -11.50
N LEU A 22 5.24 17.90 -10.83
CA LEU A 22 5.49 17.00 -9.70
C LEU A 22 4.57 17.33 -8.52
N SER A 23 4.34 18.60 -8.21
CA SER A 23 3.44 19.01 -7.13
C SER A 23 2.01 18.56 -7.39
N GLU A 24 1.50 18.74 -8.62
CA GLU A 24 0.18 18.25 -9.08
C GLU A 24 0.09 16.71 -9.03
N MET A 25 1.16 16.02 -9.42
CA MET A 25 1.28 14.55 -9.36
C MET A 25 1.25 14.06 -7.91
N LEU A 26 2.00 14.69 -7.00
CA LEU A 26 2.05 14.35 -5.57
C LEU A 26 0.71 14.59 -4.90
N GLU A 27 0.08 15.74 -5.15
CA GLU A 27 -1.26 16.06 -4.64
C GLU A 27 -2.26 14.97 -5.06
N SER A 28 -2.29 14.63 -6.35
CA SER A 28 -3.18 13.59 -6.86
C SER A 28 -2.88 12.22 -6.24
N PHE A 29 -1.61 11.85 -6.11
CA PHE A 29 -1.19 10.58 -5.53
C PHE A 29 -1.56 10.47 -4.04
N LEU A 30 -1.28 11.49 -3.25
CA LEU A 30 -1.58 11.52 -1.81
C LEU A 30 -3.10 11.47 -1.56
N ASP A 31 -3.89 12.12 -2.41
CA ASP A 31 -5.35 12.06 -2.38
C ASP A 31 -5.96 10.76 -2.92
N GLY A 32 -5.15 9.86 -3.49
CA GLY A 32 -5.64 8.63 -4.13
C GLY A 32 -6.37 8.85 -5.46
N ARG A 33 -6.11 9.98 -6.11
CA ARG A 33 -6.57 10.28 -7.47
C ARG A 33 -5.56 9.77 -8.50
N ARG A 34 -6.01 9.66 -9.75
CA ARG A 34 -5.15 9.22 -10.85
C ARG A 34 -4.05 10.24 -11.08
N ALA A 35 -2.81 9.85 -10.77
CA ALA A 35 -1.60 10.63 -10.99
C ALA A 35 -0.73 9.98 -12.07
N PRO A 36 0.12 10.73 -12.78
CA PRO A 36 1.15 10.13 -13.60
C PRO A 36 2.07 9.18 -12.82
N ILE A 37 2.58 8.15 -13.48
CA ILE A 37 3.50 7.16 -12.89
C ILE A 37 4.87 7.81 -12.64
N SER A 38 5.36 8.57 -13.63
CA SER A 38 6.70 9.17 -13.56
C SER A 38 6.88 10.34 -14.51
N ILE A 39 7.78 11.25 -14.15
CA ILE A 39 8.22 12.39 -14.98
C ILE A 39 9.73 12.26 -15.22
N GLY A 40 10.16 12.16 -16.47
CA GLY A 40 11.55 11.87 -16.81
C GLY A 40 11.99 12.41 -18.17
N ALA A 41 13.26 12.17 -18.47
CA ALA A 41 13.95 12.73 -19.63
C ALA A 41 13.92 11.83 -20.87
N GLU A 42 14.25 10.54 -20.72
CA GLU A 42 14.46 9.67 -21.87
C GLU A 42 13.47 8.51 -21.97
N THR A 43 12.77 8.54 -23.09
CA THR A 43 12.32 7.41 -23.94
C THR A 43 11.40 7.93 -25.04
N GLY A 44 11.10 9.24 -25.05
CA GLY A 44 10.11 9.84 -25.93
C GLY A 44 10.37 9.63 -27.43
N GLY A 45 11.62 9.56 -27.88
CA GLY A 45 11.92 9.20 -29.27
C GLY A 45 11.40 10.21 -30.31
N ILE A 46 10.98 11.41 -29.89
CA ILE A 46 10.59 12.53 -30.77
C ILE A 46 11.63 13.65 -30.60
N GLU A 47 12.63 13.60 -31.46
CA GLU A 47 13.72 14.60 -31.51
C GLU A 47 13.18 16.04 -31.60
N GLU A 48 13.87 17.02 -30.99
CA GLU A 48 13.51 18.46 -31.02
C GLU A 48 12.21 18.88 -30.29
N TRP A 49 11.41 17.92 -29.78
CA TRP A 49 10.20 18.20 -29.00
C TRP A 49 10.35 17.84 -27.51
N ASP A 50 11.02 16.72 -27.22
CA ASP A 50 11.05 16.10 -25.90
C ASP A 50 11.93 16.85 -24.88
N ASP A 51 11.44 17.96 -24.31
CA ASP A 51 12.11 18.62 -23.18
C ASP A 51 11.84 17.85 -21.87
N VAL A 52 10.66 17.23 -21.70
CA VAL A 52 10.27 16.36 -20.57
C VAL A 52 9.22 15.36 -21.06
N VAL A 53 9.25 14.13 -20.57
CA VAL A 53 8.21 13.12 -20.85
C VAL A 53 7.50 12.73 -19.54
N ILE A 54 6.18 12.80 -19.55
CA ILE A 54 5.32 12.33 -18.46
C ILE A 54 4.69 11.01 -18.89
N LYS A 55 4.91 9.95 -18.10
CA LYS A 55 4.28 8.65 -18.30
C LYS A 55 3.01 8.57 -17.45
N HIS A 56 1.86 8.56 -18.10
CA HIS A 56 0.56 8.43 -17.43
C HIS A 56 0.25 6.96 -17.10
N ASP A 57 0.52 6.06 -18.03
CA ASP A 57 0.42 4.60 -17.87
C ASP A 57 1.28 3.88 -18.93
N GLU A 58 1.13 2.55 -19.09
CA GLU A 58 1.85 1.79 -20.13
C GLU A 58 1.42 2.14 -21.56
N ARG A 59 0.25 2.75 -21.73
CA ARG A 59 -0.38 3.05 -23.01
C ARG A 59 -0.40 4.54 -23.35
N SER A 60 0.02 5.43 -22.45
CA SER A 60 -0.07 6.87 -22.67
C SER A 60 1.19 7.62 -22.18
N LEU A 61 1.78 8.39 -23.11
CA LEU A 61 2.91 9.28 -22.90
C LEU A 61 2.54 10.71 -23.28
N GLU A 62 2.94 11.66 -22.46
CA GLU A 62 2.82 13.09 -22.74
C GLU A 62 4.22 13.70 -22.89
N HIS A 63 4.45 14.35 -24.03
CA HIS A 63 5.72 14.93 -24.44
C HIS A 63 5.65 16.45 -24.32
N LEU A 64 6.39 17.01 -23.37
CA LEU A 64 6.37 18.44 -23.07
C LEU A 64 7.54 19.13 -23.74
N GLN A 65 7.24 20.21 -24.45
CA GLN A 65 8.19 21.20 -24.93
C GLN A 65 7.98 22.49 -24.12
N ILE A 66 9.01 22.94 -23.40
CA ILE A 66 8.94 24.09 -22.49
C ILE A 66 9.77 25.23 -23.08
N LYS A 67 9.18 26.43 -23.21
CA LYS A 67 9.91 27.63 -23.65
C LYS A 67 9.55 28.84 -22.80
N ARG A 68 10.54 29.38 -22.07
CA ARG A 68 10.46 30.65 -21.31
C ARG A 68 10.48 31.91 -22.19
N GLN A 69 10.25 31.76 -23.49
CA GLN A 69 10.50 32.83 -24.44
C GLN A 69 9.49 33.98 -24.23
N THR A 70 9.98 35.20 -23.98
CA THR A 70 9.18 36.42 -23.79
C THR A 70 9.18 37.33 -25.02
N THR A 71 10.01 37.03 -26.01
CA THR A 71 10.11 37.73 -27.30
C THR A 71 9.64 36.83 -28.44
N ASN A 72 9.25 37.40 -29.57
CA ASN A 72 8.77 36.62 -30.72
C ASN A 72 9.79 35.56 -31.19
N PHE A 73 9.30 34.37 -31.56
CA PHE A 73 10.14 33.26 -32.05
C PHE A 73 10.78 33.59 -33.40
N CYS A 74 10.03 34.27 -34.26
CA CYS A 74 10.49 34.67 -35.58
C CYS A 74 9.67 35.85 -36.10
N THR A 75 10.30 36.69 -36.90
CA THR A 75 9.66 37.80 -37.64
C THR A 75 9.63 37.55 -39.15
N LYS A 76 9.98 36.34 -39.59
CA LYS A 76 9.97 35.94 -41.01
C LYS A 76 8.53 35.75 -41.52
N ASP A 77 8.35 35.87 -42.83
CA ASP A 77 7.07 35.57 -43.50
C ASP A 77 6.67 34.09 -43.25
N PRO A 78 5.38 33.80 -42.97
CA PRO A 78 4.89 32.44 -42.79
C PRO A 78 5.03 31.56 -44.04
N ASP A 79 5.18 32.14 -45.23
CA ASP A 79 5.50 31.44 -46.47
C ASP A 79 7.02 31.48 -46.73
N ARG A 80 7.64 30.29 -46.65
CA ARG A 80 9.09 30.15 -46.87
C ARG A 80 9.53 30.63 -48.25
N ALA A 81 8.73 30.42 -49.28
CA ALA A 81 9.06 30.83 -50.65
C ALA A 81 9.02 32.35 -50.79
N LYS A 82 8.01 33.02 -50.21
CA LYS A 82 7.93 34.49 -50.17
C LYS A 82 9.08 35.10 -49.39
N TYR A 83 9.43 34.52 -48.24
CA TYR A 83 10.60 34.95 -47.46
C TYR A 83 11.89 34.86 -48.30
N LEU A 84 12.15 33.71 -48.94
CA LEU A 84 13.36 33.53 -49.76
C LEU A 84 13.39 34.49 -50.96
N ALA A 85 12.25 34.74 -51.60
CA ALA A 85 12.14 35.70 -52.69
C ALA A 85 12.42 37.15 -52.22
N ASN A 86 11.91 37.54 -51.04
CA ASN A 86 12.17 38.86 -50.47
C ASN A 86 13.66 39.03 -50.07
N CYS A 87 14.29 37.99 -49.52
CA CYS A 87 15.73 38.00 -49.27
C CYS A 87 16.57 38.11 -50.55
N ALA A 88 16.12 37.51 -51.66
CA ALA A 88 16.78 37.62 -52.95
C ALA A 88 16.67 39.04 -53.54
N LYS A 89 15.55 39.75 -53.30
CA LYS A 89 15.34 41.14 -53.73
C LYS A 89 16.20 42.14 -52.93
N GLY A 90 16.38 41.91 -51.63
CA GLY A 90 17.18 42.79 -50.75
C GLY A 90 18.70 42.78 -51.03
N LYS A 91 19.23 41.78 -51.74
CA LYS A 91 20.66 41.70 -52.12
C LYS A 91 21.04 42.51 -53.36
N LYS A 92 20.10 43.18 -54.03
CA LYS A 92 20.39 43.96 -55.26
C LYS A 92 20.95 45.37 -55.03
N HIS A 93 21.15 45.81 -53.78
CA HIS A 93 21.82 47.09 -53.46
C HIS A 93 23.18 46.88 -52.78
N VAL A 94 24.15 46.35 -53.53
CA VAL A 94 25.57 46.66 -53.32
C VAL A 94 26.11 47.01 -54.70
N GLN A 95 26.58 48.25 -54.86
CA GLN A 95 27.09 48.79 -56.12
C GLN A 95 28.28 47.95 -56.63
N PRO A 96 28.38 47.68 -57.95
CA PRO A 96 29.56 47.07 -58.52
C PRO A 96 30.64 48.13 -58.73
N VAL A 97 31.82 47.93 -58.11
CA VAL A 97 33.07 48.50 -58.64
C VAL A 97 33.56 47.52 -59.71
N ALA A 98 33.80 48.06 -60.90
CA ALA A 98 34.20 47.34 -62.10
C ALA A 98 35.61 46.76 -61.99
N GLU A 99 35.82 45.55 -62.53
CA GLU A 99 36.89 45.22 -63.49
C GLU A 99 36.80 43.74 -63.97
N LEU A 100 37.53 43.47 -65.05
CA LEU A 100 37.24 42.63 -66.22
C LEU A 100 37.40 41.09 -66.12
N ASP A 101 36.73 40.44 -67.07
CA ASP A 101 37.03 39.18 -67.80
C ASP A 101 37.00 37.82 -67.11
N SER A 102 36.00 37.00 -67.47
CA SER A 102 36.08 35.54 -67.73
C SER A 102 34.77 34.96 -68.34
N PRO A 103 34.83 33.96 -69.26
CA PRO A 103 33.68 33.44 -70.02
C PRO A 103 32.77 32.44 -69.24
N PRO A 104 31.55 32.10 -69.76
CA PRO A 104 30.46 31.57 -68.95
C PRO A 104 30.57 30.06 -68.70
N SER A 105 30.64 29.66 -67.43
CA SER A 105 30.50 28.25 -67.02
C SER A 105 29.03 27.95 -66.68
N LYS A 106 28.43 27.03 -67.44
CA LYS A 106 27.12 26.42 -67.16
C LYS A 106 27.23 25.51 -65.94
N ALA A 107 26.87 26.02 -64.76
CA ALA A 107 26.55 25.21 -63.60
C ALA A 107 25.13 25.55 -63.14
N PRO A 108 24.28 24.57 -62.76
CA PRO A 108 22.94 24.84 -62.27
C PRO A 108 23.04 25.64 -60.97
N LEU A 109 22.45 26.84 -60.97
CA LEU A 109 22.32 27.70 -59.80
C LEU A 109 21.62 26.92 -58.67
N LYS A 110 22.40 26.46 -57.69
CA LYS A 110 21.87 26.02 -56.40
C LYS A 110 21.14 27.21 -55.76
N ALA A 111 19.89 27.00 -55.40
CA ALA A 111 19.06 27.98 -54.69
C ALA A 111 19.81 28.56 -53.48
N PRO A 112 19.70 29.87 -53.21
CA PRO A 112 20.42 30.51 -52.11
C PRO A 112 19.94 29.95 -50.78
N LYS A 113 20.79 29.16 -50.10
CA LYS A 113 20.55 28.74 -48.71
C LYS A 113 20.50 29.99 -47.83
N SER A 114 19.43 30.13 -47.06
CA SER A 114 19.30 31.21 -46.07
C SER A 114 20.41 31.09 -45.02
N LYS A 115 21.14 32.17 -44.75
CA LYS A 115 22.22 32.21 -43.74
C LYS A 115 21.72 32.20 -42.29
N GLN A 116 20.41 32.32 -42.04
CA GLN A 116 19.85 32.29 -40.69
C GLN A 116 19.14 30.96 -40.41
N PRO A 117 19.34 30.37 -39.21
CA PRO A 117 18.74 29.10 -38.82
C PRO A 117 17.20 29.19 -38.74
N ASP A 118 16.57 28.03 -38.86
CA ASP A 118 15.14 27.83 -38.61
C ASP A 118 14.84 28.11 -37.12
N SER A 119 13.63 28.58 -36.81
CA SER A 119 13.25 28.84 -35.41
C SER A 119 13.03 27.51 -34.67
N VAL A 120 13.08 27.55 -33.34
CA VAL A 120 12.87 26.36 -32.48
C VAL A 120 11.50 25.71 -32.72
N LEU A 121 10.47 26.50 -33.01
CA LEU A 121 9.15 25.96 -33.36
C LEU A 121 9.12 25.37 -34.77
N ASP A 122 9.88 25.93 -35.73
CA ASP A 122 9.98 25.35 -37.07
C ASP A 122 10.57 23.93 -36.99
N THR A 123 11.65 23.73 -36.22
CA THR A 123 12.32 22.44 -36.07
C THR A 123 11.48 21.43 -35.29
N ALA A 124 10.83 21.87 -34.21
CA ALA A 124 9.98 21.01 -33.39
C ALA A 124 8.75 20.48 -34.16
N PHE A 125 8.02 21.36 -34.85
CA PHE A 125 6.89 20.93 -35.69
C PHE A 125 7.34 20.15 -36.93
N ALA A 126 8.55 20.41 -37.45
CA ALA A 126 9.11 19.56 -38.51
C ALA A 126 9.39 18.13 -38.04
N SER A 127 9.83 17.97 -36.80
CA SER A 127 9.98 16.66 -36.18
C SER A 127 8.63 15.94 -36.05
N LEU A 128 7.59 16.62 -35.55
CA LEU A 128 6.24 16.05 -35.50
C LEU A 128 5.74 15.58 -36.87
N ALA A 129 5.93 16.41 -37.92
CA ALA A 129 5.56 16.04 -39.29
C ALA A 129 6.32 14.80 -39.81
N LYS A 130 7.60 14.67 -39.45
CA LYS A 130 8.42 13.49 -39.79
C LYS A 130 7.91 12.24 -39.08
N HIS A 131 7.55 12.33 -37.81
CA HIS A 131 7.02 11.19 -37.04
C HIS A 131 5.61 10.79 -37.45
N ALA A 132 4.76 11.75 -37.80
CA ALA A 132 3.45 11.52 -38.40
C ALA A 132 3.57 10.70 -39.70
N ARG A 133 4.47 11.09 -40.61
CA ARG A 133 4.71 10.35 -41.87
C ARG A 133 5.18 8.91 -41.66
N LYS A 134 5.93 8.67 -40.59
CA LYS A 134 6.39 7.32 -40.22
C LYS A 134 5.29 6.46 -39.58
N GLY A 135 4.08 6.99 -39.37
CA GLY A 135 3.00 6.30 -38.68
C GLY A 135 3.24 6.12 -37.18
N THR A 136 4.18 6.86 -36.58
CA THR A 136 4.59 6.70 -35.17
C THR A 136 3.41 6.87 -34.21
N PHE A 137 2.45 7.73 -34.56
CA PHE A 137 1.30 8.07 -33.73
C PHE A 137 0.13 7.09 -33.85
N ALA A 138 0.19 6.14 -34.79
CA ALA A 138 -0.81 5.08 -34.92
C ALA A 138 -0.50 3.85 -34.05
N ALA A 139 0.72 3.75 -33.50
CA ALA A 139 1.15 2.67 -32.63
C ALA A 139 1.04 3.05 -31.15
N LEU A 140 0.90 2.04 -30.28
CA LEU A 140 1.01 2.23 -28.83
C LEU A 140 2.49 2.43 -28.41
N PRO A 141 2.76 3.17 -27.33
CA PRO A 141 1.80 3.94 -26.52
C PRO A 141 1.26 5.18 -27.27
N ASP A 142 0.05 5.60 -26.92
CA ASP A 142 -0.54 6.85 -27.37
C ASP A 142 0.32 8.04 -26.92
N ARG A 143 0.54 8.98 -27.84
CA ARG A 143 1.45 10.11 -27.65
C ARG A 143 0.68 11.41 -27.75
N LEU A 144 0.72 12.15 -26.65
CA LEU A 144 0.21 13.50 -26.51
C LEU A 144 1.39 14.47 -26.46
N PHE A 145 1.21 15.65 -27.03
CA PHE A 145 2.25 16.66 -27.15
C PHE A 145 1.77 17.94 -26.47
N GLN A 146 2.59 18.53 -25.61
CA GLN A 146 2.28 19.80 -24.97
C GLN A 146 3.36 20.84 -25.23
N LEU A 147 2.95 22.00 -25.74
CA LEU A 147 3.81 23.19 -25.83
C LEU A 147 3.50 24.14 -24.67
N THR A 148 4.47 24.33 -23.78
CA THR A 148 4.35 25.15 -22.57
C THR A 148 5.09 26.47 -22.72
N LEU A 149 4.37 27.58 -22.57
CA LEU A 149 4.83 28.94 -22.86
C LEU A 149 4.50 29.92 -21.74
N VAL A 150 5.17 31.09 -21.74
CA VAL A 150 4.88 32.19 -20.81
C VAL A 150 3.57 32.90 -21.18
N GLY A 151 3.32 33.11 -22.47
CA GLY A 151 2.12 33.80 -22.96
C GLY A 151 1.79 33.49 -24.43
N ALA A 152 0.54 33.71 -24.81
CA ALA A 152 0.00 33.29 -26.11
C ALA A 152 0.11 34.35 -27.23
N GLU A 153 0.50 35.57 -26.88
CA GLU A 153 0.64 36.70 -27.82
C GLU A 153 1.92 36.63 -28.66
N LEU A 154 2.81 35.67 -28.38
CA LEU A 154 4.10 35.53 -29.06
C LEU A 154 3.89 35.20 -30.53
N LYS A 155 4.62 35.89 -31.41
CA LYS A 155 4.63 35.60 -32.84
C LYS A 155 5.51 34.39 -33.16
N ILE A 156 4.94 33.41 -33.86
CA ILE A 156 5.65 32.29 -34.49
C ILE A 156 6.34 32.79 -35.77
N LYS A 157 5.61 33.57 -36.56
CA LYS A 157 6.03 34.21 -37.82
C LYS A 157 5.33 35.58 -37.92
N ASP A 158 5.67 36.37 -38.92
CA ASP A 158 4.96 37.62 -39.14
C ASP A 158 3.46 37.39 -39.39
N GLY A 159 2.61 38.13 -38.68
CA GLY A 159 1.15 37.96 -38.70
C GLY A 159 0.61 36.60 -38.16
N LEU A 160 1.45 35.75 -37.55
CA LEU A 160 1.07 34.45 -37.00
C LEU A 160 1.50 34.33 -35.53
N THR A 161 0.53 34.23 -34.62
CA THR A 161 0.74 34.11 -33.18
C THR A 161 0.48 32.69 -32.67
N ILE A 162 0.90 32.42 -31.43
CA ILE A 162 0.58 31.17 -30.73
C ILE A 162 -0.93 30.99 -30.53
N ASN A 163 -1.68 32.06 -30.25
CA ASN A 163 -3.15 32.03 -30.18
C ASN A 163 -3.77 31.41 -31.44
N HIS A 164 -3.33 31.82 -32.63
CA HIS A 164 -3.85 31.25 -33.89
C HIS A 164 -3.55 29.75 -34.04
N LEU A 165 -2.40 29.29 -33.53
CA LEU A 165 -2.05 27.87 -33.53
C LEU A 165 -2.89 27.07 -32.52
N ASP A 166 -3.10 27.61 -31.31
CA ASP A 166 -3.92 26.97 -30.28
C ASP A 166 -5.37 26.82 -30.72
N GLU A 167 -5.94 27.85 -31.37
CA GLU A 167 -7.26 27.78 -31.98
C GLU A 167 -7.35 26.66 -33.01
N LEU A 168 -6.34 26.48 -33.87
CA LEU A 168 -6.33 25.39 -34.84
C LEU A 168 -6.24 24.02 -34.14
N CYS A 169 -5.39 23.86 -33.14
CA CYS A 169 -5.30 22.63 -32.35
C CYS A 169 -6.64 22.27 -31.68
N LYS A 170 -7.36 23.27 -31.14
CA LYS A 170 -8.70 23.09 -30.56
C LYS A 170 -9.72 22.63 -31.59
N ILE A 171 -9.71 23.21 -32.80
CA ILE A 171 -10.59 22.79 -33.89
C ILE A 171 -10.29 21.35 -34.32
N CYS A 172 -9.01 20.99 -34.46
CA CYS A 172 -8.59 19.63 -34.82
C CYS A 172 -9.02 18.56 -33.80
N ARG A 173 -9.33 18.95 -32.56
CA ARG A 173 -9.86 18.05 -31.52
C ARG A 173 -11.38 17.89 -31.53
N GLN A 174 -12.13 18.72 -32.25
CA GLN A 174 -13.59 18.66 -32.26
C GLN A 174 -14.08 17.40 -32.99
N GLU A 175 -15.05 16.72 -32.39
CA GLU A 175 -15.74 15.60 -33.03
C GLU A 175 -16.54 16.10 -34.24
N GLY A 176 -16.48 15.36 -35.36
CA GLY A 176 -17.21 15.72 -36.58
C GLY A 176 -16.58 16.82 -37.45
N LEU A 177 -15.31 17.16 -37.24
CA LEU A 177 -14.60 18.14 -38.08
C LEU A 177 -14.60 17.73 -39.57
N ASP A 178 -15.22 18.56 -40.41
CA ASP A 178 -15.12 18.45 -41.88
C ASP A 178 -13.87 19.16 -42.40
N LEU A 179 -12.93 18.37 -42.94
CA LEU A 179 -11.67 18.88 -43.50
C LEU A 179 -11.87 19.70 -44.79
N ALA A 180 -12.92 19.42 -45.57
CA ALA A 180 -13.24 20.16 -46.78
C ALA A 180 -13.79 21.55 -46.45
N GLU A 181 -14.66 21.65 -45.44
CA GLU A 181 -15.11 22.95 -44.93
C GLU A 181 -13.95 23.74 -44.29
N LEU A 182 -13.08 23.07 -43.53
CA LEU A 182 -11.91 23.69 -42.93
C LEU A 182 -10.96 24.27 -44.00
N ALA A 183 -10.73 23.53 -45.08
CA ALA A 183 -9.87 23.97 -46.18
C ALA A 183 -10.46 25.15 -46.97
N ASN A 184 -11.78 25.20 -47.13
CA ASN A 184 -12.48 26.23 -47.90
C ASN A 184 -12.76 27.52 -47.10
N ARG A 185 -12.53 27.50 -45.77
CA ARG A 185 -12.79 28.65 -44.91
C ARG A 185 -11.84 29.82 -45.21
N LYS A 186 -12.41 31.00 -45.45
CA LYS A 186 -11.65 32.25 -45.68
C LYS A 186 -11.22 32.89 -44.37
N ASP A 187 -10.34 32.21 -43.64
CA ASP A 187 -9.76 32.69 -42.39
C ASP A 187 -8.25 32.94 -42.56
N GLY A 188 -7.86 34.22 -42.53
CA GLY A 188 -6.47 34.65 -42.75
C GLY A 188 -5.48 34.05 -41.75
N PRO A 189 -5.72 34.14 -40.42
CA PRO A 189 -4.98 33.39 -39.40
C PRO A 189 -4.77 31.90 -39.71
N ARG A 190 -5.85 31.15 -40.01
CA ARG A 190 -5.74 29.69 -40.24
C ARG A 190 -4.97 29.34 -41.50
N GLN A 191 -5.18 30.09 -42.58
CA GLN A 191 -4.41 29.92 -43.81
C GLN A 191 -2.92 30.19 -43.56
N ARG A 192 -2.57 31.17 -42.73
CA ARG A 192 -1.18 31.42 -42.33
C ARG A 192 -0.57 30.27 -41.53
N VAL A 193 -1.33 29.65 -40.61
CA VAL A 193 -0.87 28.45 -39.88
C VAL A 193 -0.62 27.31 -40.88
N PHE A 194 -1.54 27.05 -41.80
CA PHE A 194 -1.39 26.01 -42.83
C PHE A 194 -0.17 26.26 -43.72
N THR A 195 0.00 27.47 -44.22
CA THR A 195 1.16 27.85 -45.04
C THR A 195 2.47 27.67 -44.27
N TRP A 196 2.51 28.04 -42.98
CA TRP A 196 3.67 27.82 -42.15
C TRP A 196 3.98 26.33 -41.96
N LEU A 197 3.00 25.53 -41.55
CA LEU A 197 3.16 24.08 -41.32
C LEU A 197 3.61 23.34 -42.58
N THR A 198 3.07 23.68 -43.75
CA THR A 198 3.40 23.02 -45.01
C THR A 198 4.76 23.47 -45.58
N THR A 199 5.08 24.77 -45.53
CA THR A 199 6.29 25.31 -46.18
C THR A 199 7.55 25.32 -45.30
N TRP A 200 7.38 25.50 -43.98
CA TRP A 200 8.49 25.49 -43.02
C TRP A 200 8.64 24.14 -42.31
N CYS A 201 7.54 23.54 -41.86
CA CYS A 201 7.59 22.31 -41.06
C CYS A 201 7.46 21.02 -41.89
N GLY A 202 7.02 21.10 -43.14
CA GLY A 202 6.95 19.94 -44.04
C GLY A 202 5.80 18.97 -43.75
N PHE A 203 4.66 19.49 -43.27
CA PHE A 203 3.37 18.80 -43.34
C PHE A 203 2.88 18.74 -44.80
N GLU A 204 2.20 17.67 -45.18
CA GLU A 204 1.77 17.42 -46.56
C GLU A 204 0.40 18.02 -46.88
N ASN A 205 -0.57 17.84 -45.99
CA ASN A 205 -1.96 18.22 -46.22
C ASN A 205 -2.75 18.41 -44.92
N TRP A 206 -4.01 18.85 -45.03
CA TRP A 206 -4.92 19.05 -43.91
C TRP A 206 -5.19 17.78 -43.09
N THR A 207 -5.21 16.61 -43.71
CA THR A 207 -5.41 15.33 -43.01
C THR A 207 -4.28 15.08 -42.02
N GLN A 208 -3.02 15.16 -42.48
CA GLN A 208 -1.85 14.98 -41.63
C GLN A 208 -1.78 16.03 -40.52
N ILE A 209 -2.10 17.29 -40.85
CA ILE A 209 -2.14 18.39 -39.89
C ILE A 209 -3.19 18.10 -38.81
N SER A 210 -4.42 17.74 -39.19
CA SER A 210 -5.49 17.44 -38.24
C SER A 210 -5.15 16.26 -37.32
N GLU A 211 -4.67 15.16 -37.90
CA GLU A 211 -4.31 13.95 -37.16
C GLU A 211 -3.17 14.16 -36.15
N THR A 212 -2.27 15.11 -36.45
CA THR A 212 -1.14 15.47 -35.59
C THR A 212 -1.54 16.51 -34.56
N LEU A 213 -2.16 17.63 -34.98
CA LEU A 213 -2.51 18.74 -34.10
C LEU A 213 -3.61 18.41 -33.10
N ARG A 214 -4.49 17.43 -33.38
CA ARG A 214 -5.44 16.93 -32.38
C ARG A 214 -4.73 16.40 -31.11
N ARG A 215 -3.47 15.98 -31.23
CA ARG A 215 -2.63 15.48 -30.14
C ARG A 215 -1.80 16.58 -29.47
N VAL A 216 -1.81 17.80 -30.00
CA VAL A 216 -0.97 18.92 -29.52
C VAL A 216 -1.82 19.88 -28.68
N THR A 217 -1.42 20.09 -27.43
CA THR A 217 -2.04 21.06 -26.52
C THR A 217 -1.07 22.21 -26.27
N ILE A 218 -1.57 23.44 -26.32
CA ILE A 218 -0.77 24.63 -25.99
C ILE A 218 -1.22 25.13 -24.63
N VAL A 219 -0.28 25.32 -23.72
CA VAL A 219 -0.55 25.77 -22.35
C VAL A 219 0.33 26.96 -22.04
N CYS A 220 -0.31 28.08 -21.68
CA CYS A 220 0.38 29.26 -21.19
C CYS A 220 0.32 29.27 -19.65
N VAL A 221 1.46 29.05 -19.01
CA VAL A 221 1.54 28.86 -17.54
C VAL A 221 1.95 30.13 -16.78
N GLY A 222 2.27 31.21 -17.49
CA GLY A 222 2.65 32.50 -16.91
C GLY A 222 4.15 32.63 -16.66
N ASN A 223 4.52 33.61 -15.82
CA ASN A 223 5.92 33.88 -15.45
C ASN A 223 6.36 33.03 -14.25
N ASP A 224 7.63 33.13 -13.87
CA ASP A 224 8.27 32.40 -12.77
C ASP A 224 7.46 32.54 -11.45
N ALA A 225 7.03 33.76 -11.09
CA ALA A 225 6.25 34.01 -9.87
C ALA A 225 4.86 33.32 -9.89
N ALA A 226 4.19 33.27 -11.04
CA ALA A 226 2.93 32.55 -11.18
C ALA A 226 3.12 31.03 -11.00
N LEU A 227 4.22 30.48 -11.51
CA LEU A 227 4.57 29.07 -11.32
C LEU A 227 4.85 28.74 -9.86
N GLU A 228 5.66 29.56 -9.17
CA GLU A 228 5.95 29.40 -7.74
C GLU A 228 4.67 29.41 -6.90
N GLN A 229 3.79 30.38 -7.13
CA GLN A 229 2.52 30.46 -6.41
C GLN A 229 1.64 29.22 -6.62
N ARG A 230 1.61 28.67 -7.84
CA ARG A 230 0.87 27.43 -8.14
C ARG A 230 1.48 26.23 -7.44
N CYS A 231 2.80 26.10 -7.45
CA CYS A 231 3.51 25.06 -6.68
C CYS A 231 3.19 25.17 -5.19
N HIS A 232 3.27 26.37 -4.61
CA HIS A 232 2.95 26.58 -3.20
C HIS A 232 1.51 26.18 -2.88
N THR A 233 0.57 26.54 -3.74
CA THR A 233 -0.86 26.20 -3.56
C THR A 233 -1.09 24.69 -3.59
N ALA A 234 -0.45 23.96 -4.49
CA ALA A 234 -0.54 22.50 -4.56
C ALA A 234 0.11 21.84 -3.35
N LEU A 235 1.33 22.26 -2.99
CA LEU A 235 2.08 21.69 -1.87
C LEU A 235 1.45 22.00 -0.51
N ALA A 236 0.83 23.17 -0.33
CA ALA A 236 0.22 23.58 0.95
C ALA A 236 -0.90 22.65 1.44
N ARG A 237 -1.47 21.81 0.56
CA ARG A 237 -2.47 20.82 0.94
C ARG A 237 -1.90 19.72 1.84
N HIS A 238 -0.67 19.28 1.58
CA HIS A 238 -0.06 18.11 2.23
C HIS A 238 1.22 18.41 2.99
N PHE A 239 1.84 19.57 2.77
CA PHE A 239 3.10 19.95 3.38
C PHE A 239 2.94 21.19 4.26
N THR A 240 3.59 21.18 5.42
CA THR A 240 3.48 22.25 6.43
C THR A 240 4.12 23.55 5.96
N TYR A 241 5.26 23.46 5.25
CA TYR A 241 6.04 24.60 4.78
C TYR A 241 6.23 24.54 3.25
N PRO A 242 5.23 24.97 2.45
CA PRO A 242 5.23 24.77 0.99
C PRO A 242 6.42 25.42 0.27
N GLU A 243 6.89 26.57 0.73
CA GLU A 243 8.06 27.28 0.17
C GLU A 243 9.34 26.45 0.30
N ARG A 244 9.65 26.02 1.53
CA ARG A 244 10.81 25.16 1.83
C ARG A 244 10.71 23.80 1.10
N THR A 245 9.50 23.25 1.00
CA THR A 245 9.26 22.02 0.25
C THR A 245 9.54 22.21 -1.24
N LEU A 246 9.14 23.35 -1.84
CA LEU A 246 9.44 23.67 -3.23
C LEU A 246 10.95 23.79 -3.47
N GLU A 247 11.67 24.48 -2.59
CA GLU A 247 13.14 24.60 -2.69
C GLU A 247 13.84 23.23 -2.66
N ARG A 248 13.41 22.34 -1.75
CA ARG A 248 13.89 20.95 -1.70
C ARG A 248 13.55 20.20 -2.97
N LEU A 249 12.32 20.34 -3.48
CA LEU A 249 11.89 19.68 -4.71
C LEU A 249 12.73 20.15 -5.92
N ILE A 250 13.00 21.45 -6.06
CA ILE A 250 13.86 21.99 -7.13
C ILE A 250 15.29 21.47 -7.00
N THR A 251 15.80 21.37 -5.76
CA THR A 251 17.12 20.80 -5.49
C THR A 251 17.16 19.32 -5.87
N TYR A 252 16.13 18.56 -5.51
CA TYR A 252 15.99 17.14 -5.84
C TYR A 252 15.93 16.92 -7.36
N ILE A 253 15.09 17.69 -8.06
CA ILE A 253 15.04 17.70 -9.53
C ILE A 253 16.46 17.92 -10.07
N THR A 254 17.16 18.95 -9.59
CA THR A 254 18.50 19.29 -10.09
C THR A 254 19.52 18.15 -9.88
N ARG A 255 19.40 17.37 -8.80
CA ARG A 255 20.32 16.27 -8.47
C ARG A 255 19.99 14.96 -9.18
N HIS A 256 18.71 14.63 -9.37
CA HIS A 256 18.28 13.27 -9.70
C HIS A 256 17.75 13.09 -11.11
N THR A 257 17.65 14.16 -11.90
CA THR A 257 17.29 14.05 -13.31
C THR A 257 18.55 13.87 -14.16
N SER A 258 18.76 12.65 -14.66
CA SER A 258 19.69 12.33 -15.73
C SER A 258 18.90 12.07 -17.01
N ASP A 259 19.62 11.77 -18.09
CA ASP A 259 19.06 11.26 -19.33
C ASP A 259 18.28 9.96 -19.06
N VAL A 260 18.87 9.02 -18.31
CA VAL A 260 18.25 7.71 -18.02
C VAL A 260 17.30 7.63 -16.81
N SER A 261 16.99 8.74 -16.12
CA SER A 261 16.18 8.69 -14.88
C SER A 261 14.79 9.30 -15.03
N ALA A 262 13.85 8.77 -14.24
CA ALA A 262 12.48 9.28 -14.11
C ALA A 262 12.10 9.41 -12.63
N LEU A 263 11.43 10.50 -12.29
CA LEU A 263 10.98 10.83 -10.95
C LEU A 263 9.57 10.26 -10.75
N GLY A 264 9.41 9.34 -9.80
CA GLY A 264 8.12 8.76 -9.42
C GLY A 264 7.62 9.27 -8.07
N CYS A 265 6.31 9.12 -7.80
CA CYS A 265 5.67 9.64 -6.59
C CYS A 265 6.37 9.21 -5.29
N HIS A 266 6.60 7.91 -5.09
CA HIS A 266 7.19 7.38 -3.85
C HIS A 266 8.61 7.93 -3.58
N ALA A 267 9.44 8.04 -4.62
CA ALA A 267 10.80 8.56 -4.49
C ALA A 267 10.80 10.05 -4.11
N VAL A 268 9.91 10.83 -4.71
CA VAL A 268 9.77 12.25 -4.42
C VAL A 268 9.18 12.47 -3.02
N VAL A 269 8.16 11.71 -2.61
CA VAL A 269 7.61 11.83 -1.24
C VAL A 269 8.67 11.48 -0.20
N ARG A 270 9.47 10.44 -0.41
CA ARG A 270 10.57 10.08 0.49
C ARG A 270 11.56 11.23 0.70
N GLU A 271 11.91 11.95 -0.37
CA GLU A 271 12.80 13.12 -0.25
C GLU A 271 12.16 14.27 0.54
N LEU A 272 10.82 14.37 0.52
CA LEU A 272 10.06 15.46 1.12
C LEU A 272 9.38 15.07 2.45
N GLU A 273 9.67 13.88 2.99
CA GLU A 273 8.94 13.28 4.11
C GLU A 273 8.91 14.20 5.35
N ASP A 274 10.03 14.84 5.69
CA ASP A 274 10.11 15.75 6.85
C ASP A 274 9.19 16.98 6.74
N GLY A 275 8.75 17.31 5.52
CA GLY A 275 7.86 18.43 5.25
C GLY A 275 6.38 18.06 5.31
N LEU A 276 6.04 16.76 5.31
CA LEU A 276 4.66 16.30 5.32
C LEU A 276 3.96 16.78 6.59
N ARG A 277 2.67 17.09 6.45
CA ARG A 277 1.87 17.46 7.60
C ARG A 277 1.65 16.25 8.51
N PRO A 278 1.67 16.42 9.84
CA PRO A 278 1.47 15.32 10.78
C PRO A 278 0.04 14.77 10.77
N ASP A 279 -0.93 15.56 10.31
CA ASP A 279 -2.35 15.18 10.21
C ASP A 279 -2.72 14.55 8.86
N ILE A 280 -1.74 14.30 7.98
CA ILE A 280 -2.02 13.72 6.67
C ILE A 280 -2.67 12.34 6.80
N VAL A 281 -3.72 12.14 6.03
CA VAL A 281 -4.35 10.83 5.91
C VAL A 281 -3.44 9.95 5.07
N THR A 282 -3.01 8.83 5.64
CA THR A 282 -2.33 7.77 4.89
C THR A 282 -3.30 6.63 4.63
N TRP A 283 -3.18 5.96 3.48
CA TRP A 283 -4.12 4.92 3.11
C TRP A 283 -3.46 3.73 2.43
N ALA A 284 -4.12 2.58 2.53
CA ALA A 284 -3.79 1.36 1.82
C ALA A 284 -5.10 0.81 1.24
N GLN A 285 -5.14 0.53 -0.05
CA GLN A 285 -6.33 0.05 -0.75
C GLN A 285 -6.08 -1.31 -1.39
N TYR A 286 -6.92 -2.28 -1.03
CA TYR A 286 -7.11 -3.50 -1.79
C TYR A 286 -8.39 -3.37 -2.61
N LEU A 287 -8.27 -3.53 -3.92
CA LEU A 287 -9.36 -3.37 -4.87
C LEU A 287 -9.54 -4.65 -5.68
N LEU A 288 -10.78 -5.11 -5.82
CA LEU A 288 -11.14 -6.17 -6.76
C LEU A 288 -11.74 -5.53 -7.99
N SER A 289 -11.14 -5.76 -9.16
CA SER A 289 -11.58 -5.13 -10.42
C SER A 289 -13.05 -5.45 -10.73
N ASP A 290 -13.79 -4.44 -11.17
CA ASP A 290 -15.15 -4.64 -11.68
C ASP A 290 -15.13 -5.37 -13.03
N GLU A 291 -14.08 -5.14 -13.83
CA GLU A 291 -13.84 -5.83 -15.09
C GLU A 291 -13.52 -7.32 -14.86
N VAL A 292 -14.25 -8.17 -15.56
CA VAL A 292 -13.99 -9.61 -15.61
C VAL A 292 -13.01 -9.88 -16.75
N LYS A 293 -11.76 -10.23 -16.41
CA LYS A 293 -10.76 -10.67 -17.38
C LYS A 293 -10.92 -12.19 -17.62
N LEU A 294 -10.20 -12.74 -18.60
CA LEU A 294 -10.21 -14.19 -18.92
C LEU A 294 -9.94 -15.09 -17.69
N ASN A 295 -9.18 -14.59 -16.71
CA ASN A 295 -8.82 -15.29 -15.48
C ASN A 295 -9.75 -14.94 -14.29
N GLY A 296 -10.88 -14.29 -14.54
CA GLY A 296 -11.77 -13.75 -13.52
C GLY A 296 -11.46 -12.30 -13.15
N LYS A 297 -12.03 -11.85 -12.02
CA LYS A 297 -11.74 -10.53 -11.45
C LYS A 297 -10.33 -10.52 -10.85
N VAL A 298 -9.62 -9.41 -11.01
CA VAL A 298 -8.21 -9.27 -10.60
C VAL A 298 -8.13 -8.35 -9.39
N TRP A 299 -7.37 -8.78 -8.38
CA TRP A 299 -7.06 -7.92 -7.24
C TRP A 299 -5.94 -6.95 -7.61
N SER A 300 -6.00 -5.73 -7.08
CA SER A 300 -4.90 -4.78 -7.10
C SER A 300 -4.66 -4.19 -5.70
N PHE A 301 -3.44 -3.70 -5.49
CA PHE A 301 -3.02 -3.04 -4.27
C PHE A 301 -2.32 -1.71 -4.55
N ALA A 302 -2.70 -0.67 -3.82
CA ALA A 302 -2.04 0.63 -3.84
C ALA A 302 -2.14 1.33 -2.48
N GLY A 303 -1.27 2.32 -2.24
CA GLY A 303 -1.34 3.09 -1.02
C GLY A 303 -0.22 4.09 -0.85
N THR A 304 -0.32 4.80 0.27
CA THR A 304 0.66 5.73 0.82
C THR A 304 1.03 5.29 2.25
N HIS A 305 1.03 3.98 2.51
CA HIS A 305 1.29 3.40 3.84
C HIS A 305 2.79 3.37 4.15
N ASP A 306 3.60 3.45 3.12
CA ASP A 306 5.04 3.28 3.06
C ASP A 306 5.70 4.55 2.51
N LEU A 307 5.11 5.72 2.75
CA LEU A 307 5.76 7.00 2.44
C LEU A 307 7.14 6.97 3.12
N GLY A 308 8.21 6.89 2.32
CA GLY A 308 9.58 6.77 2.82
C GLY A 308 10.22 5.37 2.72
N GLY A 309 9.45 4.30 2.60
CA GLY A 309 9.94 2.92 2.59
C GLY A 309 10.85 2.59 1.40
N LEU A 310 11.93 1.83 1.64
CA LEU A 310 12.91 1.42 0.61
C LEU A 310 12.30 0.49 -0.44
N VAL A 311 11.40 -0.40 -0.02
CA VAL A 311 10.65 -1.33 -0.88
C VAL A 311 9.18 -0.94 -0.84
N PRO A 312 8.70 -0.18 -1.84
CA PRO A 312 7.32 0.26 -1.83
C PRO A 312 6.35 -0.91 -2.00
N ARG A 313 5.19 -0.84 -1.34
CA ARG A 313 4.03 -1.73 -1.49
C ARG A 313 4.30 -3.18 -1.07
N SER A 314 5.08 -3.36 0.00
CA SER A 314 5.30 -4.67 0.61
C SER A 314 4.20 -4.98 1.65
N ALA A 315 3.77 -6.24 1.73
CA ALA A 315 2.80 -6.68 2.74
C ALA A 315 3.28 -6.37 4.18
N ALA A 316 4.58 -6.55 4.44
CA ALA A 316 5.19 -6.20 5.72
C ALA A 316 5.05 -4.70 6.05
N GLY A 317 5.34 -3.82 5.09
CA GLY A 317 5.16 -2.37 5.27
C GLY A 317 3.69 -1.98 5.49
N VAL A 318 2.75 -2.66 4.84
CA VAL A 318 1.31 -2.45 5.09
C VAL A 318 0.95 -2.80 6.52
N VAL A 319 1.34 -3.98 6.98
CA VAL A 319 1.02 -4.46 8.34
C VAL A 319 1.68 -3.59 9.39
N GLU A 320 2.98 -3.29 9.25
CA GLU A 320 3.71 -2.43 10.16
C GLU A 320 3.00 -1.07 10.30
N HIS A 321 2.60 -0.46 9.19
CA HIS A 321 1.89 0.81 9.20
C HIS A 321 0.47 0.70 9.77
N MET A 322 -0.35 -0.21 9.27
CA MET A 322 -1.77 -0.34 9.66
C MET A 322 -1.93 -0.74 11.14
N TRP A 323 -1.08 -1.61 11.66
CA TRP A 323 -1.11 -2.06 13.05
C TRP A 323 -0.16 -1.30 13.98
N SER A 324 0.55 -0.27 13.50
CA SER A 324 1.48 0.53 14.32
C SER A 324 0.79 1.15 15.55
N SER A 325 1.49 1.12 16.68
CA SER A 325 1.07 1.78 17.93
C SER A 325 1.20 3.30 17.90
N LYS A 326 1.92 3.86 16.91
CA LYS A 326 2.04 5.31 16.73
C LYS A 326 0.67 5.89 16.36
N SER A 327 0.33 7.06 16.90
CA SER A 327 -0.86 7.78 16.47
C SER A 327 -0.73 8.21 15.01
N GLY A 328 -1.85 8.19 14.28
CA GLY A 328 -1.89 8.61 12.89
C GLY A 328 -3.27 8.40 12.28
N ASN A 329 -3.62 9.22 11.29
CA ASN A 329 -4.86 9.07 10.54
C ASN A 329 -4.64 8.07 9.40
N ARG A 330 -5.00 6.81 9.64
CA ARG A 330 -4.75 5.70 8.72
C ARG A 330 -6.05 5.11 8.21
N LYS A 331 -6.14 4.89 6.89
CA LYS A 331 -7.33 4.32 6.26
C LYS A 331 -7.00 3.06 5.49
N LEU A 332 -7.52 1.92 5.95
CA LEU A 332 -7.54 0.68 5.18
C LEU A 332 -8.79 0.66 4.31
N ARG A 333 -8.63 0.74 2.99
CA ARG A 333 -9.75 0.73 2.02
C ARG A 333 -9.87 -0.64 1.38
N ILE A 334 -11.08 -1.18 1.38
CA ILE A 334 -11.40 -2.49 0.82
C ILE A 334 -12.52 -2.29 -0.19
N TYR A 335 -12.17 -2.16 -1.45
CA TYR A 335 -13.12 -2.05 -2.55
C TYR A 335 -13.33 -3.43 -3.18
N ALA A 336 -14.02 -4.28 -2.43
CA ALA A 336 -14.39 -5.62 -2.87
C ALA A 336 -15.64 -6.09 -2.13
N PRO A 337 -16.63 -6.68 -2.83
CA PRO A 337 -17.73 -7.33 -2.15
C PRO A 337 -17.20 -8.52 -1.34
N TYR A 338 -17.66 -8.66 -0.10
CA TYR A 338 -17.27 -9.81 0.70
C TYR A 338 -17.77 -11.11 0.09
N LYS A 339 -16.88 -12.09 0.00
CA LYS A 339 -17.23 -13.47 -0.30
C LYS A 339 -16.61 -14.35 0.78
N PRO A 340 -17.41 -15.10 1.55
CA PRO A 340 -16.88 -16.02 2.56
C PRO A 340 -15.90 -16.99 1.93
N ALA A 341 -14.81 -17.28 2.66
CA ALA A 341 -13.83 -18.23 2.19
C ALA A 341 -14.47 -19.62 2.03
N SER A 342 -14.35 -20.21 0.85
CA SER A 342 -14.81 -21.57 0.60
C SER A 342 -13.66 -22.53 0.87
N GLY A 343 -13.58 -23.05 2.10
CA GLY A 343 -12.60 -24.06 2.51
C GLY A 343 -11.58 -23.58 3.55
N ALA A 344 -10.67 -24.48 3.91
CA ALA A 344 -9.73 -24.28 5.01
C ALA A 344 -8.50 -23.43 4.66
N ASN A 345 -8.26 -23.14 3.37
CA ASN A 345 -7.05 -22.43 2.95
C ASN A 345 -7.16 -20.93 3.24
N LEU A 346 -6.01 -20.31 3.49
CA LEU A 346 -5.91 -18.86 3.62
C LEU A 346 -6.24 -18.19 2.29
N THR A 347 -7.04 -17.14 2.36
CA THR A 347 -7.41 -16.32 1.19
C THR A 347 -7.06 -14.87 1.42
N LEU A 348 -6.85 -14.10 0.35
CA LEU A 348 -6.59 -12.67 0.46
C LEU A 348 -7.71 -11.92 1.21
N PRO A 349 -9.02 -12.17 0.97
CA PRO A 349 -10.09 -11.59 1.78
C PRO A 349 -9.96 -11.89 3.27
N SER A 350 -9.63 -13.13 3.67
CA SER A 350 -9.46 -13.48 5.09
C SER A 350 -8.24 -12.80 5.73
N ALA A 351 -7.12 -12.64 4.99
CA ALA A 351 -5.95 -11.92 5.48
C ALA A 351 -6.23 -10.42 5.67
N ILE A 352 -6.91 -9.79 4.69
CA ILE A 352 -7.35 -8.40 4.78
C ILE A 352 -8.36 -8.22 5.94
N LEU A 353 -9.26 -9.18 6.11
CA LEU A 353 -10.25 -9.17 7.19
C LEU A 353 -9.59 -9.19 8.56
N ARG A 354 -8.62 -10.10 8.77
CA ARG A 354 -7.80 -10.14 9.99
C ARG A 354 -7.14 -8.78 10.26
N MET A 355 -6.54 -8.17 9.24
CA MET A 355 -5.93 -6.85 9.37
C MET A 355 -6.96 -5.78 9.79
N ALA A 356 -8.14 -5.77 9.18
CA ALA A 356 -9.21 -4.83 9.47
C ALA A 356 -9.81 -5.00 10.87
N LEU A 357 -9.87 -6.23 11.39
CA LEU A 357 -10.38 -6.54 12.73
C LEU A 357 -9.53 -5.92 13.84
N HIS A 358 -8.21 -5.92 13.66
CA HIS A 358 -7.27 -5.49 14.68
C HIS A 358 -6.68 -4.09 14.44
N LEU A 359 -7.37 -3.23 13.68
CA LEU A 359 -6.96 -1.84 13.53
C LEU A 359 -6.92 -1.12 14.90
N PRO A 360 -5.84 -0.39 15.20
CA PRO A 360 -5.71 0.38 16.44
C PRO A 360 -6.64 1.60 16.43
N HIS A 361 -6.79 2.24 17.60
CA HIS A 361 -7.54 3.48 17.73
C HIS A 361 -6.95 4.58 16.84
N GLY A 362 -7.82 5.33 16.15
CA GLY A 362 -7.42 6.36 15.17
C GLY A 362 -7.25 5.86 13.73
N SER A 363 -7.23 4.54 13.53
CA SER A 363 -7.31 3.92 12.20
C SER A 363 -8.75 3.57 11.84
N GLN A 364 -9.10 3.64 10.56
CA GLN A 364 -10.42 3.28 10.04
C GLN A 364 -10.31 2.27 8.92
N SER A 365 -11.29 1.37 8.83
CA SER A 365 -11.51 0.54 7.65
C SER A 365 -12.69 1.08 6.85
N LEU A 366 -12.48 1.33 5.57
CA LEU A 366 -13.48 1.79 4.63
C LEU A 366 -13.80 0.62 3.69
N MET A 367 -15.00 0.07 3.77
CA MET A 367 -15.34 -1.19 3.09
C MET A 367 -16.53 -1.01 2.16
N LEU A 368 -16.45 -1.63 0.97
CA LEU A 368 -17.61 -1.83 0.11
C LEU A 368 -18.49 -2.96 0.67
N GLY A 369 -19.74 -2.66 1.01
CA GLY A 369 -20.67 -3.64 1.58
C GLY A 369 -20.33 -4.06 3.01
N GLU A 370 -19.89 -3.10 3.84
CA GLU A 370 -19.53 -3.25 5.25
C GLU A 370 -20.51 -4.10 6.06
N PRO A 371 -21.85 -3.96 5.93
CA PRO A 371 -22.79 -4.80 6.69
C PRO A 371 -22.61 -6.30 6.41
N THR A 372 -22.27 -6.68 5.18
CA THR A 372 -22.02 -8.07 4.77
C THR A 372 -20.70 -8.57 5.37
N TRP A 373 -19.66 -7.74 5.38
CA TRP A 373 -18.40 -8.06 6.05
C TRP A 373 -18.64 -8.30 7.54
N ARG A 374 -19.35 -7.39 8.21
CA ARG A 374 -19.65 -7.47 9.65
C ARG A 374 -20.47 -8.70 10.01
N ALA A 375 -21.55 -8.98 9.28
CA ALA A 375 -22.38 -10.17 9.52
C ALA A 375 -21.56 -11.46 9.36
N SER A 376 -20.74 -11.52 8.31
CA SER A 376 -19.97 -12.73 7.99
C SER A 376 -18.87 -13.02 9.01
N VAL A 377 -18.14 -11.99 9.45
CA VAL A 377 -17.17 -12.08 10.55
C VAL A 377 -17.82 -12.63 11.82
N GLY A 378 -19.04 -12.18 12.12
CA GLY A 378 -19.80 -12.68 13.26
C GLY A 378 -19.95 -14.20 13.23
N HIS A 379 -20.22 -14.78 12.06
CA HIS A 379 -20.29 -16.23 11.89
C HIS A 379 -18.91 -16.92 11.99
N GLU A 380 -17.89 -16.36 11.33
CA GLU A 380 -16.53 -16.93 11.31
C GLU A 380 -15.85 -16.91 12.69
N LEU A 381 -16.06 -15.86 13.47
CA LEU A 381 -15.51 -15.72 14.84
C LEU A 381 -16.42 -16.25 15.94
N GLY A 382 -17.70 -16.51 15.63
CA GLY A 382 -18.69 -16.79 16.65
C GLY A 382 -18.96 -15.59 17.56
N LEU A 383 -18.96 -14.39 16.96
CA LEU A 383 -19.34 -13.11 17.56
C LEU A 383 -18.37 -12.52 18.63
N THR A 384 -17.21 -13.13 18.87
CA THR A 384 -16.21 -12.61 19.85
C THR A 384 -14.76 -12.87 19.44
N PHE A 385 -13.84 -11.99 19.85
CA PHE A 385 -12.39 -12.30 19.82
C PHE A 385 -11.97 -13.16 21.03
N GLY A 386 -12.82 -13.16 22.06
CA GLY A 386 -12.69 -13.91 23.31
C GLY A 386 -12.22 -13.07 24.49
N SER A 387 -12.08 -11.76 24.33
CA SER A 387 -11.75 -10.83 25.41
C SER A 387 -13.02 -10.34 26.12
N ALA A 388 -14.05 -9.99 25.35
CA ALA A 388 -15.30 -9.44 25.84
C ALA A 388 -16.51 -9.84 24.99
N GLU A 389 -17.71 -9.65 25.54
CA GLU A 389 -18.97 -9.89 24.83
C GLU A 389 -19.16 -8.93 23.63
N SER A 390 -18.76 -7.67 23.80
CA SER A 390 -18.92 -6.60 22.80
C SER A 390 -17.71 -6.41 21.88
N ASP A 391 -16.88 -7.45 21.71
CA ASP A 391 -15.61 -7.39 20.97
C ASP A 391 -15.77 -6.86 19.52
N LEU A 392 -16.89 -7.18 18.87
CA LEU A 392 -17.16 -6.80 17.48
C LEU A 392 -18.04 -5.53 17.36
N SER A 393 -18.53 -4.98 18.46
CA SER A 393 -19.51 -3.88 18.45
C SER A 393 -18.90 -2.52 18.03
N HIS A 394 -17.62 -2.30 18.35
CA HIS A 394 -16.95 -1.01 18.15
C HIS A 394 -15.84 -1.04 17.09
N LEU A 395 -15.95 -1.94 16.10
CA LEU A 395 -15.01 -1.97 14.98
C LEU A 395 -15.12 -0.67 14.17
N PRO A 396 -13.99 0.02 13.87
CA PRO A 396 -13.97 1.30 13.16
C PRO A 396 -14.16 1.11 11.65
N TRP A 397 -15.19 0.35 11.27
CA TRP A 397 -15.52 0.03 9.90
C TRP A 397 -16.65 0.93 9.43
N ILE A 398 -16.51 1.43 8.20
CA ILE A 398 -17.41 2.40 7.62
C ILE A 398 -17.72 1.94 6.19
N GLU A 399 -19.01 1.92 5.83
CA GLU A 399 -19.44 1.72 4.44
C GLU A 399 -18.82 2.79 3.55
N ASN A 400 -18.16 2.37 2.48
CA ASN A 400 -17.53 3.26 1.54
C ASN A 400 -17.55 2.65 0.12
N PRO A 401 -18.47 3.12 -0.74
CA PRO A 401 -18.54 2.67 -2.12
C PRO A 401 -17.55 3.37 -3.05
N GLU A 402 -16.68 4.26 -2.55
CA GLU A 402 -15.73 4.98 -3.38
C GLU A 402 -14.39 4.24 -3.45
N GLY A 403 -14.07 3.69 -4.63
CA GLY A 403 -12.74 3.18 -4.95
C GLY A 403 -11.80 4.31 -5.38
N LEU A 404 -10.59 4.34 -4.82
CA LEU A 404 -9.52 5.21 -5.30
C LEU A 404 -8.95 4.67 -6.61
N ALA A 405 -8.53 5.57 -7.50
CA ALA A 405 -8.01 5.23 -8.82
C ALA A 405 -6.53 5.63 -8.91
N CYS A 406 -5.63 4.78 -8.40
CA CYS A 406 -4.20 5.05 -8.43
C CYS A 406 -3.55 4.44 -9.68
N ALA A 407 -2.67 5.18 -10.34
CA ALA A 407 -1.94 4.66 -11.51
C ALA A 407 -0.76 3.74 -11.14
N LEU A 408 -0.43 3.67 -9.85
CA LEU A 408 0.68 2.89 -9.30
C LEU A 408 0.22 1.57 -8.66
N ASP A 409 -0.94 1.06 -9.08
CA ASP A 409 -1.50 -0.19 -8.61
C ASP A 409 -0.57 -1.38 -8.92
N ARG A 410 -0.36 -2.25 -7.93
CA ARG A 410 0.22 -3.57 -8.11
C ARG A 410 -0.91 -4.56 -8.38
N GLU A 411 -1.10 -4.96 -9.63
CA GLU A 411 -2.08 -5.99 -10.00
C GLU A 411 -1.58 -7.41 -9.67
N PHE A 412 -2.42 -8.22 -9.03
CA PHE A 412 -2.18 -9.64 -8.81
C PHE A 412 -2.75 -10.44 -9.99
N LYS A 413 -1.97 -10.52 -11.08
CA LYS A 413 -2.40 -11.07 -12.38
C LYS A 413 -2.84 -12.55 -12.36
N THR A 414 -2.50 -13.30 -11.30
CA THR A 414 -2.84 -14.72 -11.15
C THR A 414 -3.43 -14.99 -9.77
N LEU A 415 -4.22 -16.07 -9.64
CA LEU A 415 -4.71 -16.54 -8.34
C LEU A 415 -3.54 -16.81 -7.38
N ARG A 416 -2.45 -17.41 -7.88
CA ARG A 416 -1.26 -17.69 -7.07
C ARG A 416 -0.64 -16.42 -6.50
N ALA A 417 -0.54 -15.34 -7.29
CA ALA A 417 -0.02 -14.06 -6.80
C ALA A 417 -0.89 -13.45 -5.70
N ALA A 418 -2.23 -13.63 -5.76
CA ALA A 418 -3.12 -13.20 -4.69
C ALA A 418 -2.98 -14.08 -3.43
N CYS A 419 -2.73 -15.39 -3.58
CA CYS A 419 -2.40 -16.26 -2.45
C CYS A 419 -1.06 -15.90 -1.83
N ASP A 420 -0.02 -15.65 -2.64
CA ASP A 420 1.31 -15.25 -2.15
C ASP A 420 1.23 -13.93 -1.34
N GLU A 421 0.39 -12.99 -1.77
CA GLU A 421 0.12 -11.76 -1.00
C GLU A 421 -0.62 -12.06 0.32
N ALA A 422 -1.59 -12.99 0.31
CA ALA A 422 -2.30 -13.38 1.52
C ALA A 422 -1.35 -14.02 2.55
N ASP A 423 -0.48 -14.93 2.09
CA ASP A 423 0.55 -15.57 2.91
C ASP A 423 1.53 -14.52 3.45
N ALA A 424 2.01 -13.59 2.61
CA ALA A 424 2.91 -12.53 3.01
C ALA A 424 2.30 -11.57 4.06
N LEU A 425 1.01 -11.24 3.93
CA LEU A 425 0.27 -10.47 4.95
C LEU A 425 0.15 -11.25 6.26
N ALA A 426 -0.21 -12.54 6.18
CA ALA A 426 -0.37 -13.37 7.37
C ALA A 426 0.94 -13.52 8.14
N SER A 427 2.05 -13.81 7.45
CA SER A 427 3.38 -13.88 8.06
C SER A 427 3.77 -12.56 8.71
N ALA A 428 3.61 -11.43 8.01
CA ALA A 428 3.92 -10.12 8.58
C ALA A 428 3.07 -9.78 9.82
N MET A 429 1.79 -10.17 9.83
CA MET A 429 0.90 -10.02 10.99
C MET A 429 1.34 -10.89 12.16
N ASP A 430 1.74 -12.13 11.90
CA ASP A 430 2.23 -13.06 12.92
C ASP A 430 3.53 -12.56 13.53
N ASP A 431 4.48 -12.11 12.71
CA ASP A 431 5.76 -11.55 13.15
C ASP A 431 5.56 -10.32 14.04
N LEU A 432 4.67 -9.40 13.67
CA LEU A 432 4.40 -8.21 14.47
C LEU A 432 3.75 -8.57 15.82
N VAL A 433 2.80 -9.51 15.83
CA VAL A 433 2.17 -9.98 17.08
C VAL A 433 3.19 -10.68 17.96
N TRP A 434 4.06 -11.51 17.38
CA TRP A 434 5.12 -12.21 18.10
C TRP A 434 6.10 -11.25 18.76
N GLN A 435 6.59 -10.24 18.03
CA GLN A 435 7.47 -9.21 18.56
C GLN A 435 6.84 -8.48 19.76
N ARG A 436 5.56 -8.12 19.64
CA ARG A 436 4.83 -7.45 20.73
C ARG A 436 4.55 -8.37 21.91
N LEU A 437 4.33 -9.67 21.66
CA LEU A 437 4.15 -10.66 22.71
C LEU A 437 5.43 -10.81 23.53
N ILE A 438 6.59 -10.96 22.87
CA ILE A 438 7.90 -11.00 23.56
C ILE A 438 8.06 -9.76 24.45
N GLN A 439 7.83 -8.57 23.88
CA GLN A 439 7.92 -7.33 24.65
C GLN A 439 6.97 -7.32 25.85
N GLY A 440 5.69 -7.67 25.65
CA GLY A 440 4.70 -7.68 26.73
C GLY A 440 5.00 -8.71 27.82
N VAL A 441 5.53 -9.88 27.47
CA VAL A 441 5.96 -10.89 28.44
C VAL A 441 7.15 -10.39 29.26
N SER A 442 8.17 -9.81 28.61
CA SER A 442 9.30 -9.20 29.32
C SER A 442 8.86 -8.09 30.27
N GLU A 443 7.92 -7.24 29.85
CA GLU A 443 7.34 -6.19 30.71
C GLU A 443 6.61 -6.79 31.92
N LYS A 444 5.86 -7.90 31.74
CA LYS A 444 5.20 -8.60 32.85
C LYS A 444 6.19 -9.20 33.84
N LEU A 445 7.21 -9.91 33.34
CA LEU A 445 8.23 -10.53 34.18
C LEU A 445 8.96 -9.49 35.04
N ALA A 446 9.25 -8.31 34.46
CA ALA A 446 9.87 -7.20 35.19
C ALA A 446 9.01 -6.62 36.33
N THR A 447 7.69 -6.91 36.36
CA THR A 447 6.79 -6.46 37.45
C THR A 447 6.67 -7.45 38.60
N ILE A 448 7.24 -8.66 38.48
CA ILE A 448 7.21 -9.67 39.54
C ILE A 448 8.07 -9.19 40.71
N SER A 449 7.49 -9.24 41.92
CA SER A 449 8.13 -8.69 43.13
C SER A 449 9.24 -9.58 43.69
N ASP A 450 9.15 -10.89 43.51
CA ASP A 450 10.14 -11.87 43.98
C ASP A 450 11.19 -12.11 42.88
N PRO A 451 12.47 -11.73 43.10
CA PRO A 451 13.50 -11.83 42.07
C PRO A 451 13.79 -13.29 41.66
N ASP A 452 13.81 -14.21 42.62
CA ASP A 452 14.07 -15.64 42.34
C ASP A 452 12.97 -16.26 41.45
N LEU A 453 11.71 -15.88 41.67
CA LEU A 453 10.58 -16.29 40.84
C LEU A 453 10.67 -15.66 39.44
N ALA A 454 11.01 -14.38 39.35
CA ALA A 454 11.18 -13.67 38.08
C ALA A 454 12.27 -14.33 37.22
N ASP A 455 13.45 -14.56 37.80
CA ASP A 455 14.59 -15.20 37.13
C ASP A 455 14.25 -16.62 36.66
N ALA A 456 13.52 -17.39 37.49
CA ALA A 456 13.09 -18.74 37.11
C ALA A 456 12.10 -18.72 35.93
N MET A 457 11.14 -17.80 35.93
CA MET A 457 10.17 -17.64 34.84
C MET A 457 10.84 -17.13 33.56
N GLU A 458 11.77 -16.18 33.68
CA GLU A 458 12.55 -15.66 32.56
C GLU A 458 13.43 -16.75 31.94
N SER A 459 14.09 -17.58 32.74
CA SER A 459 14.90 -18.70 32.23
C SER A 459 14.07 -19.69 31.40
N VAL A 460 12.85 -20.02 31.85
CA VAL A 460 11.94 -20.89 31.09
C VAL A 460 11.49 -20.19 29.81
N TRP A 461 11.12 -18.91 29.90
CA TRP A 461 10.70 -18.12 28.74
C TRP A 461 11.78 -18.01 27.67
N LEU A 462 13.02 -17.72 28.04
CA LEU A 462 14.15 -17.64 27.11
C LEU A 462 14.41 -18.99 26.42
N THR A 463 14.24 -20.10 27.15
CA THR A 463 14.36 -21.45 26.57
C THR A 463 13.29 -21.68 25.51
N TRP A 464 12.03 -21.35 25.80
CA TRP A 464 10.93 -21.46 24.84
C TRP A 464 11.10 -20.52 23.66
N ALA A 465 11.44 -19.25 23.90
CA ALA A 465 11.70 -18.26 22.86
C ALA A 465 12.79 -18.72 21.89
N THR A 466 13.88 -19.29 22.40
CA THR A 466 14.93 -19.90 21.57
C THR A 466 14.38 -21.05 20.72
N GLY A 467 13.58 -21.95 21.32
CA GLY A 467 12.94 -23.04 20.58
C GLY A 467 11.95 -22.56 19.50
N PHE A 468 11.26 -21.45 19.74
CA PHE A 468 10.39 -20.79 18.77
C PHE A 468 11.18 -20.11 17.63
N ASP A 469 12.41 -19.66 17.87
CA ASP A 469 13.30 -19.13 16.84
C ASP A 469 13.86 -20.25 15.94
N ASP A 470 14.19 -21.39 16.52
CA ASP A 470 14.65 -22.58 15.78
C ASP A 470 13.53 -23.23 14.95
N ALA A 471 12.27 -23.11 15.37
CA ALA A 471 11.10 -23.65 14.68
C ALA A 471 9.94 -22.64 14.58
N PRO A 472 9.96 -21.68 13.64
CA PRO A 472 8.95 -20.62 13.55
C PRO A 472 7.50 -21.12 13.40
N GLU A 473 7.29 -22.28 12.78
CA GLU A 473 5.98 -22.90 12.62
C GLU A 473 5.32 -23.29 13.96
N SER A 474 6.12 -23.52 15.01
CA SER A 474 5.60 -23.83 16.35
C SER A 474 4.98 -22.60 17.01
N ARG A 475 5.44 -21.38 16.68
CA ARG A 475 4.86 -20.12 17.17
C ARG A 475 3.39 -20.04 16.83
N ARG A 476 3.06 -20.31 15.58
CA ARG A 476 1.69 -20.24 15.09
C ARG A 476 0.78 -21.25 15.80
N ARG A 477 1.24 -22.49 15.94
CA ARG A 477 0.50 -23.54 16.67
C ARG A 477 0.28 -23.20 18.13
N PHE A 478 1.30 -22.65 18.79
CA PHE A 478 1.20 -22.20 20.17
C PHE A 478 0.11 -21.13 20.33
N LEU A 479 0.14 -20.09 19.48
CA LEU A 479 -0.85 -19.01 19.51
C LEU A 479 -2.26 -19.48 19.12
N GLU A 480 -2.36 -20.44 18.20
CA GLU A 480 -3.63 -21.07 17.83
C GLU A 480 -4.24 -21.84 19.00
N GLN A 481 -3.44 -22.64 19.73
CA GLN A 481 -3.90 -23.37 20.92
C GLN A 481 -4.51 -22.42 21.96
N LEU A 482 -3.90 -21.25 22.16
CA LEU A 482 -4.37 -20.26 23.12
C LEU A 482 -5.72 -19.63 22.74
N LEU A 483 -5.98 -19.42 21.44
CA LEU A 483 -7.14 -18.63 20.97
C LEU A 483 -8.24 -19.43 20.29
N TYR A 484 -7.99 -20.69 19.95
CA TYR A 484 -8.89 -21.55 19.18
C TYR A 484 -9.06 -22.92 19.85
N PRO A 485 -9.95 -23.04 20.83
CA PRO A 485 -10.34 -24.34 21.37
C PRO A 485 -10.83 -25.26 20.25
N GLU A 486 -10.31 -26.49 20.20
CA GLU A 486 -10.65 -27.46 19.14
C GLU A 486 -12.15 -27.75 19.08
N THR A 487 -12.81 -27.75 20.24
CA THR A 487 -14.25 -27.99 20.40
C THR A 487 -15.12 -26.91 19.74
N GLU A 488 -14.59 -25.69 19.57
CA GLU A 488 -15.32 -24.57 18.95
C GLU A 488 -15.45 -24.72 17.43
N GLY A 489 -14.56 -25.51 16.80
CA GLY A 489 -14.62 -25.81 15.37
C GLY A 489 -14.41 -24.61 14.44
N LYS A 490 -13.77 -23.54 14.93
CA LYS A 490 -13.45 -22.35 14.12
C LYS A 490 -12.18 -22.54 13.30
N ASN A 491 -12.09 -21.87 12.16
CA ASN A 491 -10.95 -22.01 11.26
C ASN A 491 -9.71 -21.23 11.77
N ALA A 492 -8.85 -21.92 12.51
CA ALA A 492 -7.60 -21.35 13.04
C ALA A 492 -6.65 -20.84 11.95
N LYS A 493 -6.69 -21.39 10.73
CA LYS A 493 -5.80 -20.97 9.63
C LYS A 493 -6.00 -19.51 9.21
N HIS A 494 -7.23 -18.99 9.31
CA HIS A 494 -7.50 -17.58 9.04
C HIS A 494 -7.04 -16.65 10.17
N ALA A 495 -6.87 -17.19 11.38
CA ALA A 495 -6.45 -16.50 12.62
C ALA A 495 -7.04 -15.11 12.82
N LEU A 496 -8.35 -14.99 12.56
CA LEU A 496 -9.11 -13.75 12.76
C LEU A 496 -9.11 -13.21 14.20
N ARG A 497 -8.75 -14.04 15.20
CA ARG A 497 -8.58 -13.62 16.60
C ARG A 497 -7.16 -13.18 16.92
N LEU A 498 -6.17 -13.50 16.08
CA LEU A 498 -4.76 -13.24 16.38
C LEU A 498 -4.36 -11.85 15.88
N GLY A 499 -4.21 -10.89 16.80
CA GLY A 499 -3.77 -9.55 16.45
C GLY A 499 -3.67 -8.62 17.65
N PRO A 500 -3.35 -7.33 17.43
CA PRO A 500 -3.16 -6.35 18.50
C PRO A 500 -4.26 -6.28 19.58
N ARG A 501 -5.54 -6.55 19.25
CA ARG A 501 -6.65 -6.48 20.22
C ARG A 501 -6.66 -7.63 21.23
N THR A 502 -6.06 -8.77 20.91
CA THR A 502 -6.00 -9.96 21.76
C THR A 502 -4.63 -10.13 22.41
N LEU A 503 -3.71 -9.18 22.21
CA LEU A 503 -2.36 -9.25 22.73
C LEU A 503 -2.32 -9.40 24.26
N ASP A 504 -3.17 -8.67 25.00
CA ASP A 504 -3.20 -8.76 26.47
C ASP A 504 -3.64 -10.14 26.97
N LEU A 505 -4.57 -10.80 26.27
CA LEU A 505 -4.95 -12.19 26.56
C LEU A 505 -3.75 -13.13 26.37
N LEU A 506 -3.03 -12.98 25.26
CA LEU A 506 -1.85 -13.80 24.95
C LEU A 506 -0.74 -13.61 25.99
N VAL A 507 -0.42 -12.36 26.32
CA VAL A 507 0.61 -12.02 27.32
C VAL A 507 0.24 -12.61 28.69
N THR A 508 -1.01 -12.43 29.12
CA THR A 508 -1.51 -12.99 30.39
C THR A 508 -1.48 -14.53 30.38
N ALA A 509 -1.81 -15.15 29.25
CA ALA A 509 -1.78 -16.60 29.11
C ALA A 509 -0.35 -17.16 29.19
N VAL A 510 0.61 -16.51 28.55
CA VAL A 510 2.03 -16.88 28.64
C VAL A 510 2.55 -16.70 30.06
N GLU A 511 2.26 -15.56 30.71
CA GLU A 511 2.63 -15.31 32.11
C GLU A 511 2.11 -16.42 33.05
N THR A 512 0.84 -16.79 32.87
CA THR A 512 0.19 -17.86 33.63
C THR A 512 0.84 -19.22 33.37
N LEU A 513 1.11 -19.53 32.10
CA LEU A 513 1.73 -20.79 31.68
C LEU A 513 3.15 -20.95 32.24
N LEU A 514 3.95 -19.88 32.20
CA LEU A 514 5.29 -19.85 32.78
C LEU A 514 5.27 -20.06 34.30
N LEU A 515 4.32 -19.44 35.00
CA LEU A 515 4.17 -19.61 36.45
C LEU A 515 3.88 -21.08 36.81
N VAL A 516 3.00 -21.74 36.07
CA VAL A 516 2.68 -23.16 36.27
C VAL A 516 3.90 -24.04 35.95
N ALA A 517 4.61 -23.76 34.85
CA ALA A 517 5.81 -24.51 34.47
C ALA A 517 6.89 -24.45 35.58
N VAL A 518 7.19 -23.25 36.09
CA VAL A 518 8.13 -23.06 37.21
C VAL A 518 7.63 -23.71 38.51
N GLY A 519 6.32 -23.63 38.76
CA GLY A 519 5.66 -24.26 39.90
C GLY A 519 5.78 -25.78 39.92
N LEU A 520 5.81 -26.40 38.74
CA LEU A 520 5.96 -27.85 38.57
C LEU A 520 7.42 -28.31 38.34
N GLY A 521 8.40 -27.43 38.53
CA GLY A 521 9.82 -27.76 38.52
C GLY A 521 10.65 -27.05 37.46
N GLY A 522 10.04 -26.55 36.37
CA GLY A 522 10.64 -25.67 35.36
C GLY A 522 11.76 -26.26 34.49
N THR A 523 12.24 -27.48 34.76
CA THR A 523 13.33 -28.09 34.01
C THR A 523 12.82 -28.88 32.81
N ASN A 524 13.36 -28.60 31.61
CA ASN A 524 13.00 -29.25 30.34
C ASN A 524 11.49 -29.20 30.01
N THR A 525 10.77 -28.19 30.52
CA THR A 525 9.38 -27.95 30.16
C THR A 525 9.27 -27.37 28.75
N ASP A 526 8.21 -27.72 28.04
CA ASP A 526 7.79 -27.07 26.79
C ASP A 526 6.38 -26.49 26.97
N TRP A 527 5.92 -25.65 26.04
CA TRP A 527 4.59 -25.03 26.11
C TRP A 527 3.43 -26.02 26.00
N ASP A 528 3.66 -27.21 25.43
CA ASP A 528 2.66 -28.28 25.24
C ASP A 528 2.86 -29.50 26.15
N CYS A 529 3.95 -29.56 26.92
CA CYS A 529 4.29 -30.72 27.73
C CYS A 529 5.24 -30.38 28.90
N PHE A 530 4.91 -30.86 30.10
CA PHE A 530 5.78 -30.80 31.27
C PHE A 530 6.27 -32.23 31.61
N PRO A 531 7.59 -32.49 31.69
CA PRO A 531 8.13 -33.86 31.79
C PRO A 531 7.51 -34.74 32.87
N ASP A 532 7.30 -34.21 34.08
CA ASP A 532 6.81 -34.97 35.23
C ASP A 532 5.28 -34.96 35.38
N ALA A 533 4.58 -34.13 34.61
CA ALA A 533 3.14 -33.88 34.77
C ALA A 533 2.31 -34.12 33.49
N GLY A 534 2.97 -34.27 32.34
CA GLY A 534 2.39 -34.66 31.06
C GLY A 534 2.00 -33.49 30.15
N ARG A 535 1.13 -33.77 29.17
CA ARG A 535 0.68 -32.79 28.17
C ARG A 535 -0.11 -31.62 28.80
N VAL A 536 0.04 -30.45 28.20
CA VAL A 536 -0.59 -29.20 28.63
C VAL A 536 -1.57 -28.71 27.56
N LEU A 537 -2.77 -28.32 28.00
CA LEU A 537 -3.70 -27.51 27.21
C LEU A 537 -3.81 -26.14 27.86
N SER A 538 -3.49 -25.09 27.12
CA SER A 538 -3.64 -23.71 27.58
C SER A 538 -4.61 -22.95 26.68
N ILE A 539 -5.62 -22.32 27.27
CA ILE A 539 -6.62 -21.49 26.59
C ILE A 539 -6.60 -20.10 27.23
N ALA A 540 -6.48 -19.07 26.39
CA ALA A 540 -6.42 -17.67 26.78
C ALA A 540 -7.78 -16.97 26.84
N LEU A 541 -8.79 -17.57 26.20
CA LEU A 541 -10.11 -16.95 26.04
C LEU A 541 -10.83 -16.77 27.38
N ARG A 542 -11.51 -15.64 27.51
CA ARG A 542 -12.52 -15.41 28.55
C ARG A 542 -13.93 -15.70 28.02
N PHE A 543 -14.21 -15.28 26.78
CA PHE A 543 -15.46 -15.52 26.08
C PHE A 543 -15.24 -16.42 24.87
N TRP A 544 -16.26 -17.18 24.50
CA TRP A 544 -16.23 -18.04 23.31
C TRP A 544 -17.63 -18.22 22.74
N SER A 545 -17.74 -18.92 21.61
CA SER A 545 -19.02 -19.10 20.91
C SER A 545 -19.76 -20.40 21.19
N GLY A 546 -19.16 -21.27 22.01
CA GLY A 546 -19.66 -22.60 22.31
C GLY A 546 -19.16 -23.70 21.38
N PRO A 547 -19.53 -24.96 21.63
CA PRO A 547 -19.04 -26.10 20.87
C PRO A 547 -19.63 -26.12 19.45
N SER A 548 -18.85 -26.67 18.53
CA SER A 548 -19.22 -26.83 17.12
C SER A 548 -20.55 -27.57 16.96
N GLY A 549 -21.34 -27.16 15.97
CA GLY A 549 -22.67 -27.71 15.68
C GLY A 549 -23.82 -27.14 16.53
N LYS A 550 -23.54 -26.35 17.57
CA LYS A 550 -24.57 -25.55 18.27
C LYS A 550 -24.68 -24.15 17.69
N THR A 551 -25.80 -23.48 17.96
CA THR A 551 -25.99 -22.07 17.58
C THR A 551 -24.94 -21.22 18.29
N PRO A 552 -24.13 -20.44 17.55
CA PRO A 552 -23.08 -19.62 18.15
C PRO A 552 -23.71 -18.50 18.99
N LEU A 553 -23.31 -18.43 20.26
CA LEU A 553 -23.71 -17.39 21.20
C LEU A 553 -22.49 -17.02 22.03
N VAL A 554 -22.23 -15.71 22.17
CA VAL A 554 -21.15 -15.24 23.04
C VAL A 554 -21.52 -15.51 24.49
N ARG A 555 -20.62 -16.17 25.21
CA ARG A 555 -20.78 -16.50 26.63
C ARG A 555 -19.43 -16.63 27.30
N GLU A 556 -19.39 -16.49 28.63
CA GLU A 556 -18.15 -16.72 29.36
C GLU A 556 -17.80 -18.20 29.27
N LEU A 557 -16.51 -18.49 29.20
CA LEU A 557 -16.02 -19.87 29.12
C LEU A 557 -16.39 -20.68 30.37
N SER A 558 -16.56 -20.01 31.51
CA SER A 558 -17.03 -20.59 32.77
C SER A 558 -18.53 -20.92 32.80
N ASP A 559 -19.33 -20.46 31.83
CA ASP A 559 -20.77 -20.75 31.81
C ASP A 559 -21.07 -22.18 31.32
N ASP A 560 -20.13 -22.81 30.63
CA ASP A 560 -20.24 -24.18 30.15
C ASP A 560 -19.42 -25.14 31.03
N HIS A 561 -19.90 -26.38 31.17
CA HIS A 561 -19.15 -27.45 31.84
C HIS A 561 -17.77 -27.65 31.18
N LEU A 562 -16.72 -27.83 31.98
CA LEU A 562 -15.33 -27.86 31.53
C LEU A 562 -15.10 -28.77 30.32
N MET A 563 -15.64 -30.00 30.35
CA MET A 563 -15.48 -31.00 29.28
C MET A 563 -16.12 -30.56 27.95
N THR A 564 -17.07 -29.64 27.96
CA THR A 564 -17.63 -29.03 26.74
C THR A 564 -16.58 -28.17 26.03
N VAL A 565 -15.71 -27.51 26.80
CA VAL A 565 -14.66 -26.63 26.31
C VAL A 565 -13.44 -27.43 25.87
N ILE A 566 -12.98 -28.37 26.70
CA ILE A 566 -11.69 -29.08 26.49
C ILE A 566 -11.84 -30.43 25.78
N GLY A 567 -13.07 -30.90 25.58
CA GLY A 567 -13.39 -32.17 24.95
C GLY A 567 -13.33 -33.37 25.91
N PRO A 568 -13.73 -34.56 25.43
CA PRO A 568 -13.94 -35.75 26.28
C PRO A 568 -12.65 -36.46 26.72
N SER A 569 -11.49 -36.09 26.16
CA SER A 569 -10.17 -36.67 26.50
C SER A 569 -9.12 -35.58 26.68
N PRO A 570 -9.23 -34.77 27.74
CA PRO A 570 -8.35 -33.64 27.97
C PRO A 570 -6.93 -34.06 28.36
N PRO A 571 -5.93 -33.21 28.08
CA PRO A 571 -4.59 -33.35 28.65
C PRO A 571 -4.62 -33.30 30.19
N PRO A 572 -3.62 -33.89 30.86
CA PRO A 572 -3.55 -33.92 32.32
C PRO A 572 -3.49 -32.52 32.96
N ILE A 573 -2.98 -31.51 32.24
CA ILE A 573 -2.88 -30.15 32.74
C ILE A 573 -3.70 -29.23 31.83
N VAL A 574 -4.62 -28.50 32.44
CA VAL A 574 -5.49 -27.55 31.75
C VAL A 574 -5.34 -26.17 32.39
N ILE A 575 -5.00 -25.18 31.59
CA ILE A 575 -4.78 -23.80 32.03
C ILE A 575 -5.77 -22.90 31.29
N LEU A 576 -6.66 -22.26 32.05
CA LEU A 576 -7.70 -21.36 31.56
C LEU A 576 -7.42 -19.94 32.07
N SER A 577 -6.46 -19.28 31.44
CA SER A 577 -5.92 -17.98 31.91
C SER A 577 -6.90 -16.81 31.76
N GLY A 578 -7.91 -16.94 30.88
CA GLY A 578 -8.99 -15.96 30.74
C GLY A 578 -10.13 -16.11 31.75
N VAL A 579 -10.19 -17.24 32.47
CA VAL A 579 -11.32 -17.59 33.34
C VAL A 579 -11.10 -17.13 34.77
N SER A 580 -12.08 -16.43 35.33
CA SER A 580 -12.11 -15.96 36.72
C SER A 580 -12.79 -16.94 37.69
N ALA A 581 -13.61 -17.88 37.21
CA ALA A 581 -14.20 -18.92 38.05
C ALA A 581 -13.12 -19.78 38.72
N SER A 582 -13.41 -20.35 39.90
CA SER A 582 -12.45 -21.22 40.58
C SER A 582 -12.39 -22.60 39.90
N PRO A 583 -11.27 -23.34 40.02
CA PRO A 583 -11.19 -24.70 39.48
C PRO A 583 -12.26 -25.65 40.03
N SER A 584 -12.70 -25.45 41.28
CA SER A 584 -13.77 -26.26 41.90
C SER A 584 -15.13 -26.00 41.24
N ASP A 585 -15.43 -24.75 40.91
CA ASP A 585 -16.70 -24.36 40.26
C ASP A 585 -16.80 -24.96 38.85
N LEU A 586 -15.69 -25.00 38.10
CA LEU A 586 -15.66 -25.55 36.73
C LEU A 586 -15.75 -27.08 36.67
N MET A 587 -15.38 -27.75 37.76
CA MET A 587 -15.38 -29.21 37.87
C MET A 587 -16.68 -29.73 38.50
N ASP A 588 -17.65 -28.84 38.77
CA ASP A 588 -18.91 -29.13 39.47
C ASP A 588 -18.70 -29.92 40.77
N ALA A 589 -17.57 -29.71 41.46
CA ALA A 589 -17.22 -30.47 42.65
C ALA A 589 -18.08 -30.01 43.84
N SER A 590 -19.13 -30.76 44.17
CA SER A 590 -19.97 -30.50 45.34
C SER A 590 -19.30 -31.01 46.63
N MET A 591 -19.60 -30.39 47.77
CA MET A 591 -19.13 -30.85 49.09
C MET A 591 -19.65 -32.26 49.48
N ALA A 592 -20.62 -32.79 48.73
CA ALA A 592 -21.26 -34.09 48.94
C ALA A 592 -20.80 -35.16 47.92
N ASP A 593 -19.85 -34.82 47.05
CA ASP A 593 -19.42 -35.69 45.97
C ASP A 593 -18.29 -36.62 46.42
N ASP A 594 -18.55 -37.93 46.42
CA ASP A 594 -17.53 -38.94 46.74
C ASP A 594 -16.42 -38.91 45.69
N ALA A 595 -15.17 -38.69 46.14
CA ALA A 595 -13.98 -38.68 45.28
C ALA A 595 -13.76 -39.99 44.50
N GLU A 596 -14.44 -41.08 44.89
CA GLU A 596 -14.48 -42.36 44.18
C GLU A 596 -15.35 -42.33 42.91
N ALA A 597 -16.45 -41.56 42.90
CA ALA A 597 -17.32 -41.44 41.72
C ALA A 597 -16.61 -40.71 40.56
N PHE A 598 -15.79 -39.70 40.89
CA PHE A 598 -15.06 -38.86 39.93
C PHE A 598 -13.86 -39.55 39.26
N ASN A 599 -13.36 -40.64 39.84
CA ASN A 599 -12.19 -41.37 39.34
C ASN A 599 -12.53 -42.79 38.85
N SER A 600 -13.81 -43.11 38.71
CA SER A 600 -14.30 -44.38 38.15
C SER A 600 -13.92 -44.52 36.66
N MET A 601 -13.55 -45.73 36.23
CA MET A 601 -13.25 -45.99 34.80
C MET A 601 -14.43 -45.76 33.85
N ALA A 602 -15.65 -45.65 34.37
CA ALA A 602 -16.87 -45.39 33.61
C ALA A 602 -17.15 -43.89 33.37
N VAL A 603 -16.36 -42.98 33.97
CA VAL A 603 -16.52 -41.52 33.86
C VAL A 603 -15.49 -40.94 32.90
N GLU A 604 -15.84 -39.85 32.21
CA GLU A 604 -14.94 -39.14 31.30
C GLU A 604 -13.62 -38.77 31.99
N ARG A 605 -12.49 -38.89 31.28
CA ARG A 605 -11.17 -38.63 31.85
C ARG A 605 -11.05 -37.17 32.27
N GLN A 606 -10.88 -36.91 33.55
CA GLN A 606 -10.67 -35.56 34.07
C GLN A 606 -9.19 -35.16 34.07
N PRO A 607 -8.89 -33.87 33.88
CA PRO A 607 -7.54 -33.34 34.04
C PRO A 607 -7.05 -33.49 35.48
N LEU A 608 -5.75 -33.74 35.65
CA LEU A 608 -5.10 -33.86 36.96
C LEU A 608 -4.94 -32.49 37.64
N LEU A 609 -4.71 -31.44 36.85
CA LEU A 609 -4.55 -30.08 37.32
C LEU A 609 -5.34 -29.11 36.43
N VAL A 610 -6.23 -28.34 37.04
CA VAL A 610 -6.96 -27.25 36.39
C VAL A 610 -6.54 -25.94 37.05
N VAL A 611 -6.06 -25.00 36.23
CA VAL A 611 -5.56 -23.71 36.69
C VAL A 611 -6.37 -22.60 36.05
N THR A 612 -6.89 -21.68 36.85
CA THR A 612 -7.62 -20.49 36.40
C THR A 612 -6.97 -19.22 36.94
N ARG A 613 -7.34 -18.06 36.39
CA ARG A 613 -6.74 -16.76 36.78
C ARG A 613 -6.97 -16.41 38.25
N SER A 614 -8.14 -16.75 38.79
CA SER A 614 -8.49 -16.44 40.19
C SER A 614 -7.62 -17.18 41.20
N GLY A 615 -7.23 -18.43 40.89
CA GLY A 615 -6.33 -19.23 41.73
C GLY A 615 -4.90 -18.67 41.79
N LEU A 616 -4.46 -17.95 40.76
CA LEU A 616 -3.06 -17.52 40.60
C LEU A 616 -2.77 -16.07 40.96
N PHE A 617 -3.80 -15.23 41.05
CA PHE A 617 -3.63 -13.79 41.27
C PHE A 617 -2.78 -13.45 42.51
N LYS A 618 -2.93 -14.22 43.59
CA LYS A 618 -2.15 -14.05 44.83
C LYS A 618 -0.67 -14.43 44.65
N HIS A 619 -0.41 -15.46 43.85
CA HIS A 619 0.94 -15.96 43.58
C HIS A 619 1.70 -15.02 42.62
N LEU A 620 1.04 -14.45 41.62
CA LEU A 620 1.63 -13.45 40.73
C LEU A 620 1.97 -12.13 41.45
N ARG A 621 1.17 -11.72 42.45
CA ARG A 621 1.39 -10.44 43.17
C ARG A 621 2.34 -10.53 44.36
N SER A 622 2.35 -11.64 45.07
CA SER A 622 3.06 -11.76 46.36
C SER A 622 3.65 -13.15 46.61
N GLY A 623 3.64 -14.02 45.61
CA GLY A 623 4.22 -15.36 45.73
C GLY A 623 5.74 -15.31 45.63
N THR A 624 6.39 -16.14 46.43
CA THR A 624 7.81 -16.48 46.26
C THR A 624 7.95 -17.77 45.47
N LEU A 625 9.11 -18.01 44.85
CA LEU A 625 9.41 -19.26 44.15
C LEU A 625 9.07 -20.52 44.97
N ALA A 626 9.44 -20.53 46.25
CA ALA A 626 9.16 -21.65 47.15
C ALA A 626 7.65 -21.86 47.37
N SER A 627 6.89 -20.76 47.57
CA SER A 627 5.44 -20.83 47.78
C SER A 627 4.69 -21.33 46.56
N VAL A 628 5.12 -20.93 45.35
CA VAL A 628 4.53 -21.34 44.07
C VAL A 628 4.79 -22.82 43.83
N ARG A 629 6.03 -23.28 44.02
CA ARG A 629 6.39 -24.70 43.90
C ARG A 629 5.62 -25.57 44.88
N GLN A 630 5.52 -25.15 46.14
CA GLN A 630 4.77 -25.88 47.15
C GLN A 630 3.28 -25.97 46.80
N HIS A 631 2.68 -24.89 46.29
CA HIS A 631 1.27 -24.85 45.92
C HIS A 631 0.93 -25.89 44.83
N PHE A 632 1.63 -25.83 43.70
CA PHE A 632 1.34 -26.73 42.58
C PHE A 632 1.76 -28.17 42.83
N SER A 633 2.91 -28.40 43.48
CA SER A 633 3.35 -29.76 43.84
C SER A 633 2.35 -30.45 44.76
N ARG A 634 1.81 -29.73 45.77
CA ARG A 634 0.81 -30.28 46.67
C ARG A 634 -0.48 -30.64 45.94
N GLN A 635 -1.01 -29.73 45.12
CA GLN A 635 -2.24 -29.98 44.35
C GLN A 635 -2.11 -31.20 43.44
N LEU A 636 -0.98 -31.32 42.73
CA LEU A 636 -0.74 -32.45 41.83
C LEU A 636 -0.60 -33.77 42.61
N GLN A 637 0.14 -33.78 43.73
CA GLN A 637 0.31 -34.96 44.57
C GLN A 637 -1.01 -35.42 45.20
N GLU A 638 -1.81 -34.51 45.73
CA GLU A 638 -3.13 -34.82 46.28
C GLU A 638 -4.02 -35.49 45.24
N ARG A 639 -4.09 -34.95 44.01
CA ARG A 639 -4.89 -35.50 42.91
C ARG A 639 -4.37 -36.85 42.41
N LEU A 640 -3.05 -37.03 42.32
CA LEU A 640 -2.45 -38.32 41.96
C LEU A 640 -2.76 -39.40 43.01
N ALA A 641 -2.68 -39.06 44.30
CA ALA A 641 -3.01 -39.97 45.39
C ALA A 641 -4.49 -40.36 45.38
N THR A 642 -5.41 -39.40 45.19
CA THR A 642 -6.85 -39.70 45.06
C THR A 642 -7.14 -40.63 43.89
N ARG A 643 -6.50 -40.41 42.74
CA ARG A 643 -6.67 -41.26 41.57
C ARG A 643 -6.13 -42.67 41.78
N GLN A 644 -4.98 -42.82 42.43
CA GLN A 644 -4.41 -44.14 42.76
C GLN A 644 -5.31 -44.91 43.73
N LEU A 645 -5.86 -44.25 44.74
CA LEU A 645 -6.80 -44.86 45.68
C LEU A 645 -8.08 -45.33 44.98
N ALA A 646 -8.62 -44.53 44.05
CA ALA A 646 -9.79 -44.91 43.27
C ALA A 646 -9.52 -46.14 42.37
N ILE A 647 -8.35 -46.21 41.73
CA ILE A 647 -7.94 -47.38 40.93
C ILE A 647 -7.85 -48.63 41.83
N GLN A 648 -7.23 -48.51 43.00
CA GLN A 648 -7.08 -49.63 43.95
C GLN A 648 -8.44 -50.09 44.54
N SER A 649 -9.36 -49.17 44.79
CA SER A 649 -10.73 -49.49 45.26
C SER A 649 -11.54 -50.30 44.23
N HIS A 650 -11.35 -50.01 42.93
CA HIS A 650 -12.00 -50.73 41.83
C HIS A 650 -11.41 -52.13 41.62
N GLU A 651 -10.09 -52.29 41.70
CA GLU A 651 -9.43 -53.61 41.61
C GLU A 651 -9.77 -54.52 42.80
N GLY A 652 -10.08 -53.94 43.97
CA GLY A 652 -10.54 -54.66 45.15
C GLY A 652 -11.99 -55.18 45.05
N ASN A 653 -12.86 -54.50 44.31
CA ASN A 653 -14.27 -54.88 44.11
C ASN A 653 -14.50 -55.88 42.96
N LEU A 654 -13.47 -56.16 42.15
CA LEU A 654 -13.48 -57.16 41.07
C LEU A 654 -12.91 -58.53 41.48
N LYS A 655 -12.45 -58.67 42.74
CA LYS A 655 -12.09 -59.93 43.39
C LYS A 655 -13.22 -60.36 44.33
#